data_AF-A0AAE1BSG8-F1
#
_entry.id   AF-A0AAE1BSG8-F1
#
_cell.length_a   1.000
_cell.length_b   1.000
_cell.length_c   1.000
_cell.angle_alpha   90.00
_cell.angle_beta   90.00
_cell.angle_gamma   90.00
#
_symmetry.space_group_name_H-M   'P 1'
#
loop_
_entity.id
_entity.type
_entity.pdbx_description
1 polymer ?
#
loop_
_entity_poly.entity_id
_entity_poly.type
_entity_poly.pdbx_seq_one_letter_code
_entity_poly.pdbx_strand_id
1 'polypeptide(L)'
;MRRHPRDEGPTSTINEAFANTKGPEFQFTTPTSPSPPTQHDPPSTAPPTPVLNNILTANIEVTKPNYTKVPELPTNFSDLNFFSQYVSWDGLCAFLNSTDWSTSLDHLNPNEQLDLILDTFLKASIQNVPPRSSRNTKSSIIPKDRRLLMRKRGKLRKKLNTTTNNDRFEQLTEQISSINAALVDSTTCELAHKEAMAVKSIKENPKYFYTYAFKKSKIKTPVGPLKEGDKTITDPQEISDIIRKQYETVYSIPLQEKTINCPVDFFMSTDHANQDQQLRNITINTTDIIDAIKTLSNNSAAGPDHIPAIFLKRCAGMVAKPLLIFYQNSLATGIVPQLLRSAKITPVFKGGSRGEAKNYRPIALTSHIIKVLEKIITKKITTYLEDSNKMNDGQHGFRRGRSCLSQLLAHHDRLITSLELNTMIDVVYLDFSKAFDKVDHGVLLHKLRNLGISGELGLWVSAFLTNRTQFVAVSGAMSSVSSVLSGVPQGSVLGPLLFLVHIHDIDSNITNSTVTSFADDTRITKVINTNEDAVLLQNDLEEIYEWANINNMKFNNNKFDHLRYSTTPTHIPNASYEAPDGSIIATQPYVRDLDLRFHEHQRLGRLCNIGRVHPRALTRVKTLKSNSFSIRGPALFNSLPRHLRALTNVTLDQFKARLDQFLQDIPDEPHLPHYYSRAPTNSIIDWLALRRADGDFTHPGEATHRDPGAQHHV
;
A
#
# COMPACT_ATOMS: atom_id res chain seq x y z
N MET A 1 -31.48 -14.33 -43.44
CA MET A 1 -32.18 -13.17 -44.07
C MET A 1 -31.59 -11.88 -43.51
N ARG A 2 -31.57 -10.80 -44.32
CA ARG A 2 -31.60 -9.33 -44.02
C ARG A 2 -31.08 -8.82 -42.65
N ARG A 3 -30.30 -7.73 -42.57
CA ARG A 3 -29.66 -6.85 -43.60
C ARG A 3 -28.60 -5.96 -42.91
N HIS A 4 -27.66 -5.41 -43.67
CA HIS A 4 -26.84 -4.26 -43.26
C HIS A 4 -27.69 -2.98 -43.09
N PRO A 5 -27.17 -1.95 -42.40
CA PRO A 5 -26.77 -0.76 -43.18
C PRO A 5 -25.26 -0.53 -43.29
N ARG A 6 -24.95 0.27 -44.30
CA ARG A 6 -23.80 1.17 -44.49
C ARG A 6 -24.38 2.50 -45.03
N ASP A 7 -23.62 3.56 -45.34
CA ASP A 7 -22.18 3.83 -45.05
C ASP A 7 -22.06 4.80 -43.84
N GLU A 8 -21.90 6.12 -43.90
CA GLU A 8 -21.67 7.12 -44.97
C GLU A 8 -20.69 8.20 -44.41
N GLY A 9 -20.13 9.05 -45.27
CA GLY A 9 -19.30 10.20 -44.87
C GLY A 9 -19.04 11.16 -46.04
N PRO A 10 -18.39 12.31 -45.84
CA PRO A 10 -17.92 13.16 -46.94
C PRO A 10 -16.39 13.20 -47.04
N THR A 11 -15.86 12.91 -48.23
CA THR A 11 -14.52 13.34 -48.63
C THR A 11 -14.61 14.73 -49.25
N SER A 12 -13.63 15.59 -48.97
CA SER A 12 -13.27 16.69 -49.86
C SER A 12 -11.76 16.90 -49.81
N THR A 13 -11.16 17.28 -50.93
CA THR A 13 -9.72 17.43 -51.10
C THR A 13 -9.47 18.44 -52.21
N ILE A 14 -8.67 19.46 -51.91
CA ILE A 14 -7.92 20.41 -52.78
C ILE A 14 -7.25 21.35 -51.77
N ASN A 15 -5.92 21.37 -51.58
CA ASN A 15 -4.81 21.76 -52.46
C ASN A 15 -4.61 23.28 -52.61
N GLU A 16 -3.33 23.65 -52.69
CA GLU A 16 -2.74 24.96 -53.05
C GLU A 16 -2.83 26.14 -52.07
N ALA A 17 -1.73 26.31 -51.31
CA ALA A 17 -1.11 27.62 -51.07
C ALA A 17 0.39 27.43 -50.68
N PHE A 18 1.32 27.68 -51.61
CA PHE A 18 2.76 27.75 -51.36
C PHE A 18 3.22 29.22 -51.41
N ALA A 19 3.82 29.74 -50.33
CA ALA A 19 4.89 30.75 -50.38
C ALA A 19 5.33 31.19 -48.96
N ASN A 20 6.65 31.14 -48.69
CA ASN A 20 7.41 31.96 -47.73
C ASN A 20 6.95 31.97 -46.23
N THR A 21 7.85 31.87 -45.25
CA THR A 21 9.11 32.63 -45.12
C THR A 21 10.25 31.85 -44.45
N LYS A 22 11.45 32.39 -44.66
CA LYS A 22 12.76 31.95 -44.17
C LYS A 22 12.80 31.69 -42.65
N GLY A 23 13.54 30.65 -42.24
CA GLY A 23 14.14 30.56 -40.90
C GLY A 23 15.63 30.94 -40.92
N PRO A 24 16.33 30.89 -39.77
CA PRO A 24 17.79 30.96 -39.69
C PRO A 24 18.43 29.56 -39.59
N GLU A 25 19.62 29.41 -40.17
CA GLU A 25 20.45 28.20 -40.08
C GLU A 25 21.31 28.23 -38.81
N PHE A 26 21.65 27.07 -38.24
CA PHE A 26 22.87 26.88 -37.45
C PHE A 26 23.51 25.53 -37.76
N GLN A 27 24.85 25.52 -37.76
CA GLN A 27 25.65 24.52 -38.48
C GLN A 27 26.12 23.37 -37.58
N PHE A 28 26.23 22.17 -38.15
CA PHE A 28 26.94 21.03 -37.55
C PHE A 28 28.41 21.03 -37.99
N THR A 29 29.34 20.92 -37.04
CA THR A 29 30.79 20.82 -37.33
C THR A 29 31.49 19.77 -36.47
N THR A 30 31.87 18.64 -37.08
CA THR A 30 32.86 17.66 -36.60
C THR A 30 33.43 16.92 -37.83
N PRO A 31 34.56 16.19 -37.75
CA PRO A 31 35.67 16.24 -36.78
C PRO A 31 37.05 16.49 -37.47
N THR A 32 38.11 16.65 -36.67
CA THR A 32 39.50 16.49 -37.13
C THR A 32 40.35 15.76 -36.09
N SER A 33 41.12 14.75 -36.52
CA SER A 33 42.19 14.11 -35.74
C SER A 33 43.53 14.83 -35.94
N PRO A 34 44.54 14.53 -35.10
CA PRO A 34 45.65 13.72 -35.62
C PRO A 34 46.04 12.57 -34.65
N SER A 35 47.19 11.92 -34.90
CA SER A 35 47.61 10.68 -34.19
C SER A 35 49.07 10.77 -33.66
N PRO A 36 49.82 9.68 -33.37
CA PRO A 36 50.57 9.50 -32.12
C PRO A 36 52.11 9.77 -32.32
N PRO A 37 53.09 9.29 -31.50
CA PRO A 37 53.04 8.49 -30.26
C PRO A 37 54.02 8.87 -29.13
N THR A 38 53.91 8.19 -27.97
CA THR A 38 55.09 7.61 -27.27
C THR A 38 54.66 6.48 -26.32
N GLN A 39 55.59 5.58 -25.99
CA GLN A 39 55.38 4.41 -25.11
C GLN A 39 56.05 4.62 -23.74
N HIS A 40 55.49 4.05 -22.67
CA HIS A 40 56.24 3.63 -21.47
C HIS A 40 55.53 2.45 -20.79
N ASP A 41 56.31 1.47 -20.33
CA ASP A 41 55.84 0.18 -19.81
C ASP A 41 55.47 0.21 -18.31
N PRO A 42 54.58 -0.70 -17.84
CA PRO A 42 54.19 -0.80 -16.43
C PRO A 42 55.13 -1.70 -15.59
N PRO A 43 55.41 -1.34 -14.32
CA PRO A 43 56.28 -2.15 -13.44
C PRO A 43 55.55 -3.32 -12.75
N SER A 44 56.12 -4.51 -12.95
CA SER A 44 56.04 -5.78 -12.21
C SER A 44 55.09 -5.96 -11.01
N THR A 45 54.31 -7.03 -11.13
CA THR A 45 53.69 -7.87 -10.09
C THR A 45 54.49 -8.17 -8.82
N ALA A 46 53.77 -8.38 -7.71
CA ALA A 46 54.11 -9.24 -6.56
C ALA A 46 52.85 -10.06 -6.13
N PRO A 47 52.96 -11.19 -5.41
CA PRO A 47 51.96 -12.27 -5.50
C PRO A 47 50.84 -12.27 -4.43
N PRO A 48 49.70 -12.95 -4.71
CA PRO A 48 48.65 -13.23 -3.72
C PRO A 48 48.98 -14.46 -2.84
N THR A 49 48.77 -14.34 -1.53
CA THR A 49 48.91 -15.45 -0.56
C THR A 49 47.62 -16.30 -0.48
N PRO A 50 47.69 -17.65 -0.50
CA PRO A 50 46.52 -18.52 -0.43
C PRO A 50 46.15 -18.92 1.01
N VAL A 51 44.85 -19.02 1.32
CA VAL A 51 44.35 -19.58 2.59
C VAL A 51 43.22 -20.60 2.36
N LEU A 52 43.58 -21.87 2.57
CA LEU A 52 42.75 -23.05 2.85
C LEU A 52 41.32 -23.14 2.27
N ASN A 53 41.24 -23.72 1.07
CA ASN A 53 40.27 -24.80 0.85
C ASN A 53 40.88 -26.11 1.37
N ASN A 54 40.49 -26.59 2.55
CA ASN A 54 40.48 -28.01 2.94
C ASN A 54 40.11 -28.20 4.43
N ILE A 55 39.00 -28.90 4.70
CA ILE A 55 38.75 -29.88 5.78
C ILE A 55 37.26 -30.23 5.69
N LEU A 56 36.93 -31.47 5.29
CA LEU A 56 35.72 -32.25 5.63
C LEU A 56 35.62 -33.53 4.78
N THR A 57 36.64 -34.39 4.88
CA THR A 57 36.57 -35.78 4.40
C THR A 57 36.33 -36.71 5.58
N ALA A 58 35.05 -37.03 5.84
CA ALA A 58 34.64 -38.09 6.76
C ALA A 58 33.74 -39.06 5.99
N ASN A 59 34.11 -40.35 5.99
CA ASN A 59 33.47 -41.34 5.12
C ASN A 59 32.09 -41.75 5.62
N ILE A 60 31.09 -41.69 4.73
CA ILE A 60 29.85 -42.46 4.86
C ILE A 60 29.59 -43.12 3.49
N GLU A 61 29.77 -44.44 3.42
CA GLU A 61 29.45 -45.22 2.23
C GLU A 61 27.93 -45.45 2.14
N VAL A 62 27.27 -44.86 1.14
CA VAL A 62 25.95 -45.29 0.67
C VAL A 62 25.98 -45.34 -0.86
N THR A 63 25.39 -46.40 -1.42
CA THR A 63 25.52 -46.75 -2.84
C THR A 63 24.77 -45.80 -3.79
N LYS A 64 25.35 -45.58 -4.97
CA LYS A 64 24.74 -44.80 -6.07
C LYS A 64 23.49 -45.51 -6.62
N PRO A 65 22.53 -44.73 -7.15
CA PRO A 65 22.40 -44.72 -8.61
C PRO A 65 22.59 -43.32 -9.24
N ASN A 66 23.00 -43.30 -10.51
CA ASN A 66 23.34 -42.08 -11.24
C ASN A 66 22.11 -41.21 -11.58
N TYR A 67 22.12 -39.93 -11.18
CA TYR A 67 21.51 -38.84 -11.96
C TYR A 67 22.34 -37.55 -11.82
N THR A 68 22.85 -37.03 -12.93
CA THR A 68 23.74 -35.87 -12.98
C THR A 68 22.99 -34.55 -13.00
N LYS A 69 22.68 -34.04 -11.80
CA LYS A 69 22.74 -32.59 -11.49
C LYS A 69 22.87 -32.41 -9.98
N VAL A 70 24.04 -31.96 -9.53
CA VAL A 70 24.24 -31.52 -8.15
C VAL A 70 23.31 -30.32 -7.92
N PRO A 71 22.49 -30.29 -6.86
CA PRO A 71 21.74 -29.10 -6.51
C PRO A 71 22.71 -27.97 -6.15
N GLU A 72 22.59 -26.84 -6.83
CA GLU A 72 23.26 -25.60 -6.42
C GLU A 72 22.91 -25.30 -4.96
N LEU A 73 23.92 -25.08 -4.12
CA LEU A 73 23.71 -24.76 -2.71
C LEU A 73 22.95 -23.41 -2.59
N PRO A 74 22.02 -23.27 -1.63
CA PRO A 74 21.32 -22.00 -1.41
C PRO A 74 22.31 -20.86 -1.17
N THR A 75 22.25 -19.82 -1.99
CA THR A 75 23.11 -18.64 -1.88
C THR A 75 22.43 -17.51 -1.12
N ASN A 76 21.10 -17.53 -1.06
CA ASN A 76 20.27 -16.43 -0.55
C ASN A 76 19.03 -16.95 0.19
N PHE A 77 18.46 -16.12 1.07
CA PHE A 77 17.15 -16.38 1.71
C PHE A 77 16.01 -16.63 0.70
N SER A 78 16.16 -16.11 -0.53
CA SER A 78 15.28 -16.38 -1.67
C SER A 78 15.25 -17.84 -2.13
N ASP A 79 16.27 -18.62 -1.81
CA ASP A 79 16.41 -20.01 -2.23
C ASP A 79 15.78 -20.98 -1.21
N LEU A 80 15.43 -20.49 -0.01
CA LEU A 80 14.98 -21.30 1.13
C LEU A 80 13.46 -21.25 1.33
N ASN A 81 12.86 -22.35 1.78
CA ASN A 81 11.41 -22.49 1.95
C ASN A 81 10.93 -22.39 3.42
N PHE A 82 10.97 -21.17 3.96
CA PHE A 82 10.46 -20.83 5.30
C PHE A 82 8.95 -21.09 5.53
N PHE A 83 8.21 -21.52 4.50
CA PHE A 83 6.79 -21.93 4.60
C PHE A 83 6.61 -23.46 4.43
N SER A 84 7.71 -24.22 4.53
CA SER A 84 7.68 -25.68 4.60
C SER A 84 7.20 -26.15 5.97
N GLN A 85 6.57 -27.33 6.02
CA GLN A 85 6.32 -28.04 7.29
C GLN A 85 7.59 -28.67 7.89
N TYR A 86 8.67 -28.74 7.10
CA TYR A 86 9.97 -29.31 7.47
C TYR A 86 10.99 -28.23 7.88
N VAL A 87 10.55 -27.10 8.44
CA VAL A 87 11.46 -26.08 9.00
C VAL A 87 11.75 -26.40 10.46
N SER A 88 13.01 -26.59 10.81
CA SER A 88 13.48 -26.74 12.19
C SER A 88 13.58 -25.37 12.85
N TRP A 89 12.44 -24.82 13.32
CA TRP A 89 12.43 -23.54 14.02
C TRP A 89 13.25 -23.56 15.32
N ASP A 90 13.19 -24.68 16.04
CA ASP A 90 13.88 -24.83 17.32
C ASP A 90 15.40 -24.96 17.14
N GLY A 91 15.87 -25.72 16.13
CA GLY A 91 17.28 -25.80 15.77
C GLY A 91 17.84 -24.48 15.22
N LEU A 92 17.02 -23.71 14.49
CA LEU A 92 17.37 -22.38 14.03
C LEU A 92 17.52 -21.41 15.22
N CYS A 93 16.54 -21.40 16.14
CA CYS A 93 16.62 -20.61 17.36
C CYS A 93 17.81 -21.01 18.25
N ALA A 94 18.10 -22.31 18.39
CA ALA A 94 19.24 -22.80 19.16
C ALA A 94 20.58 -22.30 18.58
N PHE A 95 20.76 -22.34 17.25
CA PHE A 95 21.95 -21.81 16.57
C PHE A 95 22.12 -20.30 16.80
N LEU A 96 21.04 -19.52 16.70
CA LEU A 96 21.08 -18.08 16.96
C LEU A 96 21.32 -17.76 18.44
N ASN A 97 20.96 -18.66 19.36
CA ASN A 97 21.20 -18.51 20.80
C ASN A 97 22.63 -18.91 21.21
N SER A 98 23.27 -19.86 20.51
CA SER A 98 24.66 -20.27 20.77
C SER A 98 25.70 -19.34 20.13
N THR A 99 25.27 -18.36 19.35
CA THR A 99 26.15 -17.32 18.77
C THR A 99 26.40 -16.22 19.79
N ASP A 100 27.66 -15.93 20.15
CA ASP A 100 27.95 -14.76 20.99
C ASP A 100 27.95 -13.45 20.19
N TRP A 101 26.76 -12.88 20.07
CA TRP A 101 26.53 -11.57 19.48
C TRP A 101 27.17 -10.39 20.22
N SER A 102 27.61 -10.54 21.47
CA SER A 102 28.27 -9.43 22.18
C SER A 102 29.69 -9.26 21.64
N THR A 103 30.56 -10.23 21.89
CA THR A 103 31.97 -10.14 21.48
C THR A 103 32.13 -10.07 19.95
N SER A 104 31.23 -10.69 19.19
CA SER A 104 31.33 -10.72 17.72
C SER A 104 30.90 -9.42 17.02
N LEU A 105 30.18 -8.51 17.68
CA LEU A 105 29.67 -7.27 17.07
C LEU A 105 30.28 -5.99 17.65
N ASP A 106 30.79 -6.01 18.89
CA ASP A 106 31.17 -4.82 19.64
C ASP A 106 32.18 -3.90 18.91
N HIS A 107 33.18 -4.48 18.25
CA HIS A 107 34.25 -3.75 17.59
C HIS A 107 33.99 -3.43 16.10
N LEU A 108 32.82 -3.82 15.57
CA LEU A 108 32.48 -3.69 14.16
C LEU A 108 31.65 -2.43 13.90
N ASN A 109 31.87 -1.77 12.75
CA ASN A 109 31.02 -0.65 12.33
C ASN A 109 29.64 -1.14 11.85
N PRO A 110 28.59 -0.29 11.80
CA PRO A 110 27.23 -0.74 11.49
C PRO A 110 27.05 -1.47 10.14
N ASN A 111 27.93 -1.27 9.15
CA ASN A 111 27.90 -2.05 7.91
C ASN A 111 28.38 -3.48 8.15
N GLU A 112 29.56 -3.65 8.77
CA GLU A 112 30.15 -4.94 9.13
C GLU A 112 29.27 -5.74 10.10
N GLN A 113 28.66 -5.05 11.08
CA GLN A 113 27.68 -5.65 11.98
C GLN A 113 26.47 -6.21 11.22
N LEU A 114 25.93 -5.46 10.25
CA LEU A 114 24.82 -5.94 9.44
C LEU A 114 25.24 -7.13 8.58
N ASP A 115 26.38 -7.08 7.91
CA ASP A 115 26.84 -8.15 7.03
C ASP A 115 27.10 -9.46 7.81
N LEU A 116 27.71 -9.38 8.99
CA LEU A 116 27.88 -10.53 9.89
C LEU A 116 26.53 -11.08 10.38
N ILE A 117 25.59 -10.21 10.77
CA ILE A 117 24.23 -10.62 11.16
C ILE A 117 23.53 -11.36 10.01
N LEU A 118 23.61 -10.83 8.78
CA LEU A 118 22.98 -11.43 7.59
C LEU A 118 23.59 -12.78 7.23
N ASP A 119 24.92 -12.89 7.22
CA ASP A 119 25.65 -14.14 6.98
C ASP A 119 25.33 -15.20 8.05
N THR A 120 25.38 -14.85 9.34
CA THR A 120 25.02 -15.78 10.42
C THR A 120 23.55 -16.20 10.34
N PHE A 121 22.62 -15.29 10.04
CA PHE A 121 21.21 -15.61 9.82
C PHE A 121 21.00 -16.53 8.61
N LEU A 122 21.80 -16.37 7.54
CA LEU A 122 21.76 -17.22 6.35
C LEU A 122 22.32 -18.60 6.65
N LYS A 123 23.48 -18.71 7.32
CA LYS A 123 24.08 -19.97 7.79
C LYS A 123 23.11 -20.77 8.67
N ALA A 124 22.51 -20.13 9.68
CA ALA A 124 21.49 -20.74 10.53
C ALA A 124 20.29 -21.26 9.72
N SER A 125 19.87 -20.49 8.69
CA SER A 125 18.76 -20.85 7.81
C SER A 125 19.09 -22.00 6.87
N ILE A 126 20.30 -22.05 6.28
CA ILE A 126 20.71 -23.13 5.37
C ILE A 126 20.71 -24.49 6.09
N GLN A 127 21.10 -24.53 7.36
CA GLN A 127 21.09 -25.75 8.18
C GLN A 127 19.68 -26.23 8.58
N ASN A 128 18.72 -25.31 8.75
CA ASN A 128 17.42 -25.59 9.39
C ASN A 128 16.18 -25.43 8.47
N VAL A 129 16.35 -24.89 7.26
CA VAL A 129 15.26 -24.56 6.33
C VAL A 129 15.49 -25.30 5.01
N PRO A 130 14.54 -26.12 4.54
CA PRO A 130 14.74 -26.88 3.32
C PRO A 130 14.81 -25.95 2.10
N PRO A 131 15.66 -26.26 1.10
CA PRO A 131 15.73 -25.49 -0.14
C PRO A 131 14.41 -25.54 -0.90
N ARG A 132 14.11 -24.48 -1.65
CA ARG A 132 13.05 -24.47 -2.65
C ARG A 132 13.47 -25.41 -3.77
N SER A 133 12.83 -26.56 -3.86
CA SER A 133 12.94 -27.47 -5.00
C SER A 133 12.89 -26.67 -6.31
N SER A 134 13.94 -26.81 -7.13
CA SER A 134 14.06 -26.10 -8.40
C SER A 134 12.84 -26.39 -9.28
N ARG A 135 12.49 -25.46 -10.17
CA ARG A 135 11.15 -25.42 -10.81
C ARG A 135 10.77 -26.65 -11.66
N ASN A 136 11.68 -27.61 -11.87
CA ASN A 136 11.58 -28.67 -12.89
C ASN A 136 11.05 -30.04 -12.40
N THR A 137 10.58 -30.19 -11.16
CA THR A 137 9.90 -31.43 -10.72
C THR A 137 8.37 -31.32 -10.58
N LYS A 138 7.78 -30.16 -10.93
CA LYS A 138 6.32 -30.02 -11.10
C LYS A 138 5.84 -30.58 -12.44
N SER A 139 6.11 -31.86 -12.65
CA SER A 139 5.15 -32.66 -13.42
C SER A 139 3.78 -32.53 -12.75
N SER A 140 2.74 -32.28 -13.54
CA SER A 140 1.37 -32.37 -13.02
C SER A 140 1.07 -33.84 -12.79
N ILE A 141 1.40 -34.37 -11.61
CA ILE A 141 1.08 -35.75 -11.23
C ILE A 141 -0.44 -35.85 -11.12
N ILE A 142 -1.08 -36.16 -12.25
CA ILE A 142 -2.51 -36.50 -12.33
C ILE A 142 -2.77 -37.56 -11.24
N PRO A 143 -3.78 -37.39 -10.36
CA PRO A 143 -4.05 -38.33 -9.28
C PRO A 143 -4.11 -39.78 -9.77
N LYS A 144 -3.69 -40.73 -8.91
CA LYS A 144 -3.45 -42.14 -9.27
C LYS A 144 -4.70 -42.74 -9.94
N ASP A 145 -5.87 -42.35 -9.46
CA ASP A 145 -7.20 -42.82 -9.86
C ASP A 145 -7.62 -42.21 -11.20
N ARG A 146 -7.38 -40.90 -11.43
CA ARG A 146 -7.56 -40.28 -12.75
C ARG A 146 -6.61 -40.87 -13.80
N ARG A 147 -5.36 -41.21 -13.44
CA ARG A 147 -4.46 -41.96 -14.33
C ARG A 147 -5.01 -43.36 -14.65
N LEU A 148 -5.63 -44.04 -13.68
CA LEU A 148 -6.26 -45.34 -13.88
C LEU A 148 -7.49 -45.24 -14.80
N LEU A 149 -8.38 -44.26 -14.57
CA LEU A 149 -9.54 -43.96 -15.41
C LEU A 149 -9.13 -43.59 -16.84
N MET A 150 -8.13 -42.71 -17.02
CA MET A 150 -7.57 -42.38 -18.34
C MET A 150 -7.02 -43.61 -19.06
N ARG A 151 -6.31 -44.50 -18.35
CA ARG A 151 -5.83 -45.78 -18.90
C ARG A 151 -6.98 -46.72 -19.29
N LYS A 152 -8.03 -46.84 -18.45
CA LYS A 152 -9.23 -47.63 -18.75
C LYS A 152 -9.95 -47.10 -20.01
N ARG A 153 -10.18 -45.78 -20.09
CA ARG A 153 -10.73 -45.09 -21.27
C ARG A 153 -9.89 -45.32 -22.53
N GLY A 154 -8.56 -45.27 -22.40
CA GLY A 154 -7.64 -45.55 -23.51
C GLY A 154 -7.76 -46.98 -24.04
N LYS A 155 -7.84 -47.98 -23.15
CA LYS A 155 -8.08 -49.39 -23.53
C LYS A 155 -9.46 -49.58 -24.20
N LEU A 156 -10.51 -48.94 -23.67
CA LEU A 156 -11.86 -49.04 -24.22
C LEU A 156 -11.99 -48.37 -25.60
N ARG A 157 -11.41 -47.18 -25.79
CA ARG A 157 -11.35 -46.53 -27.12
C ARG A 157 -10.64 -47.39 -28.16
N LYS A 158 -9.53 -48.06 -27.81
CA LYS A 158 -8.88 -49.01 -28.73
C LYS A 158 -9.81 -50.16 -29.11
N LYS A 159 -10.61 -50.70 -28.19
CA LYS A 159 -11.60 -51.76 -28.48
C LYS A 159 -12.78 -51.26 -29.32
N LEU A 160 -13.24 -50.02 -29.07
CA LEU A 160 -14.33 -49.40 -29.83
C LEU A 160 -13.94 -49.27 -31.31
N ASN A 161 -12.75 -48.74 -31.59
CA ASN A 161 -12.20 -48.58 -32.94
C ASN A 161 -11.96 -49.92 -33.70
N THR A 162 -12.04 -51.07 -33.04
CA THR A 162 -11.87 -52.41 -33.65
C THR A 162 -13.14 -53.27 -33.56
N THR A 163 -14.29 -52.69 -33.23
CA THR A 163 -15.56 -53.42 -33.04
C THR A 163 -16.52 -53.13 -34.19
N THR A 164 -17.00 -54.19 -34.85
CA THR A 164 -17.97 -54.15 -35.97
C THR A 164 -19.39 -54.59 -35.58
N ASN A 165 -19.62 -54.93 -34.31
CA ASN A 165 -20.93 -55.32 -33.77
C ASN A 165 -21.55 -54.12 -33.02
N ASN A 166 -22.81 -53.79 -33.32
CA ASN A 166 -23.49 -52.58 -32.83
C ASN A 166 -23.70 -52.59 -31.31
N ASP A 167 -24.27 -53.67 -30.74
CA ASP A 167 -24.57 -53.77 -29.31
C ASP A 167 -23.28 -53.59 -28.46
N ARG A 168 -22.18 -54.17 -28.92
CA ARG A 168 -20.86 -54.06 -28.30
C ARG A 168 -20.23 -52.69 -28.52
N PHE A 169 -20.52 -52.01 -29.62
CA PHE A 169 -20.12 -50.61 -29.85
C PHE A 169 -20.87 -49.67 -28.88
N GLU A 170 -22.17 -49.90 -28.66
CA GLU A 170 -22.99 -49.13 -27.74
C GLU A 170 -22.54 -49.32 -26.28
N GLN A 171 -22.38 -50.58 -25.82
CA GLN A 171 -21.83 -50.90 -24.49
C GLN A 171 -20.44 -50.28 -24.24
N LEU A 172 -19.54 -50.29 -25.23
CA LEU A 172 -18.23 -49.66 -25.13
C LEU A 172 -18.34 -48.12 -25.07
N THR A 173 -19.30 -47.53 -25.78
CA THR A 173 -19.58 -46.10 -25.78
C THR A 173 -20.14 -45.63 -24.43
N GLU A 174 -21.10 -46.36 -23.85
CA GLU A 174 -21.63 -46.11 -22.52
C GLU A 174 -20.53 -46.17 -21.44
N GLN A 175 -19.70 -47.22 -21.45
CA GLN A 175 -18.56 -47.33 -20.51
C GLN A 175 -17.55 -46.18 -20.67
N ILE A 176 -17.34 -45.68 -21.89
CA ILE A 176 -16.50 -44.50 -22.14
C ILE A 176 -17.18 -43.23 -21.60
N SER A 177 -18.50 -43.11 -21.73
CA SER A 177 -19.29 -41.99 -21.19
C SER A 177 -19.23 -41.93 -19.66
N SER A 178 -19.50 -43.05 -18.99
CA SER A 178 -19.37 -43.20 -17.53
C SER A 178 -17.98 -42.81 -17.02
N ILE A 179 -16.90 -43.24 -17.70
CA ILE A 179 -15.53 -42.85 -17.32
C ILE A 179 -15.24 -41.37 -17.60
N ASN A 180 -15.88 -40.74 -18.61
CA ASN A 180 -15.77 -39.30 -18.82
C ASN A 180 -16.46 -38.52 -17.69
N ALA A 181 -17.65 -38.93 -17.24
CA ALA A 181 -18.34 -38.34 -16.10
C ALA A 181 -17.46 -38.40 -14.83
N ALA A 182 -16.99 -39.59 -14.46
CA ALA A 182 -16.10 -39.77 -13.30
C ALA A 182 -14.79 -38.96 -13.38
N LEU A 183 -14.26 -38.71 -14.59
CA LEU A 183 -13.09 -37.84 -14.81
C LEU A 183 -13.44 -36.35 -14.65
N VAL A 184 -14.65 -35.93 -15.05
CA VAL A 184 -15.17 -34.58 -14.81
C VAL A 184 -15.39 -34.38 -13.31
N ASP A 185 -16.13 -35.26 -12.64
CA ASP A 185 -16.47 -35.14 -11.22
C ASP A 185 -15.22 -35.11 -10.34
N SER A 186 -14.27 -36.01 -10.57
CA SER A 186 -12.97 -36.01 -9.85
C SER A 186 -12.18 -34.71 -10.05
N THR A 187 -12.38 -34.01 -11.16
CA THR A 187 -11.74 -32.71 -11.44
C THR A 187 -12.53 -31.54 -10.83
N THR A 188 -13.86 -31.58 -10.91
CA THR A 188 -14.77 -30.60 -10.28
C THR A 188 -14.61 -30.60 -8.76
N CYS A 189 -14.57 -31.76 -8.12
CA CYS A 189 -14.34 -31.89 -6.68
C CYS A 189 -12.95 -31.39 -6.24
N GLU A 190 -11.90 -31.63 -7.03
CA GLU A 190 -10.57 -31.05 -6.75
C GLU A 190 -10.56 -29.52 -6.87
N LEU A 191 -11.26 -28.97 -7.87
CA LEU A 191 -11.39 -27.53 -8.04
C LEU A 191 -12.18 -26.89 -6.88
N ALA A 192 -13.32 -27.47 -6.53
CA ALA A 192 -14.14 -27.03 -5.39
C ALA A 192 -13.39 -27.12 -4.07
N HIS A 193 -12.65 -28.20 -3.81
CA HIS A 193 -11.81 -28.34 -2.62
C HIS A 193 -10.70 -27.28 -2.58
N LYS A 194 -9.98 -27.04 -3.70
CA LYS A 194 -8.96 -25.99 -3.78
C LYS A 194 -9.54 -24.58 -3.61
N GLU A 195 -10.76 -24.35 -4.07
CA GLU A 195 -11.47 -23.08 -3.88
C GLU A 195 -11.94 -22.89 -2.44
N ALA A 196 -12.49 -23.93 -1.80
CA ALA A 196 -12.85 -23.92 -0.38
C ALA A 196 -11.62 -23.68 0.51
N MET A 197 -10.48 -24.32 0.21
CA MET A 197 -9.21 -24.06 0.88
C MET A 197 -8.69 -22.65 0.58
N ALA A 198 -8.82 -22.15 -0.64
CA ALA A 198 -8.46 -20.78 -0.99
C ALA A 198 -9.28 -19.75 -0.21
N VAL A 199 -10.59 -19.98 -0.01
CA VAL A 199 -11.47 -19.10 0.77
C VAL A 199 -11.22 -19.22 2.28
N LYS A 200 -11.05 -20.45 2.81
CA LYS A 200 -10.75 -20.66 4.24
C LYS A 200 -9.43 -19.98 4.64
N SER A 201 -8.41 -20.10 3.81
CA SER A 201 -7.09 -19.53 4.08
C SER A 201 -6.96 -18.01 3.86
N ILE A 202 -8.01 -17.28 3.44
CA ILE A 202 -7.93 -15.82 3.21
C ILE A 202 -7.41 -15.05 4.43
N LYS A 203 -7.85 -15.41 5.65
CA LYS A 203 -7.46 -14.69 6.88
C LYS A 203 -6.00 -14.95 7.29
N GLU A 204 -5.55 -16.20 7.17
CA GLU A 204 -4.24 -16.66 7.68
C GLU A 204 -3.13 -16.56 6.62
N ASN A 205 -3.47 -16.85 5.36
CA ASN A 205 -2.57 -16.90 4.22
C ASN A 205 -3.24 -16.33 2.95
N PRO A 206 -3.42 -14.99 2.86
CA PRO A 206 -3.93 -14.33 1.66
C PRO A 206 -3.15 -14.71 0.38
N LYS A 207 -1.84 -15.01 0.52
CA LYS A 207 -0.95 -15.37 -0.59
C LYS A 207 -1.38 -16.68 -1.26
N TYR A 208 -1.95 -17.65 -0.53
CA TYR A 208 -2.54 -18.85 -1.15
C TYR A 208 -3.78 -18.49 -1.97
N PHE A 209 -4.71 -17.69 -1.43
CA PHE A 209 -5.89 -17.20 -2.14
C PHE A 209 -5.53 -16.45 -3.43
N TYR A 210 -4.64 -15.46 -3.34
CA TYR A 210 -4.18 -14.70 -4.51
C TYR A 210 -3.46 -15.62 -5.51
N THR A 211 -2.67 -16.60 -5.07
CA THR A 211 -2.05 -17.59 -5.97
C THR A 211 -3.08 -18.48 -6.68
N TYR A 212 -4.21 -18.82 -6.05
CA TYR A 212 -5.32 -19.51 -6.70
C TYR A 212 -6.02 -18.59 -7.71
N ALA A 213 -6.34 -17.36 -7.32
CA ALA A 213 -7.00 -16.36 -8.16
C ALA A 213 -6.17 -15.99 -9.41
N PHE A 214 -4.86 -15.73 -9.27
CA PHE A 214 -3.98 -15.43 -10.40
C PHE A 214 -3.87 -16.60 -11.40
N LYS A 215 -3.92 -17.87 -10.95
CA LYS A 215 -3.98 -19.04 -11.85
C LYS A 215 -5.30 -19.14 -12.64
N LYS A 216 -6.37 -18.49 -12.17
CA LYS A 216 -7.68 -18.40 -12.82
C LYS A 216 -7.87 -17.08 -13.60
N SER A 217 -6.97 -16.11 -13.43
CA SER A 217 -7.03 -14.82 -14.12
C SER A 217 -6.76 -14.97 -15.62
N LYS A 218 -7.52 -14.23 -16.44
CA LYS A 218 -7.24 -14.06 -17.86
C LYS A 218 -5.98 -13.21 -18.10
N ILE A 219 -5.69 -12.27 -17.18
CA ILE A 219 -4.52 -11.40 -17.22
C ILE A 219 -3.45 -12.03 -16.30
N LYS A 220 -2.35 -12.51 -16.87
CA LYS A 220 -1.30 -13.23 -16.12
C LYS A 220 -0.20 -12.32 -15.55
N THR A 221 0.08 -11.18 -16.19
CA THR A 221 1.08 -10.21 -15.73
C THR A 221 0.40 -9.06 -14.96
N PRO A 222 0.97 -8.59 -13.83
CA PRO A 222 0.40 -7.45 -13.09
C PRO A 222 0.57 -6.13 -13.85
N VAL A 223 1.75 -5.97 -14.47
CA VAL A 223 2.09 -4.92 -15.44
C VAL A 223 1.61 -5.35 -16.84
N GLY A 224 1.10 -4.42 -17.64
CA GLY A 224 0.76 -4.68 -19.04
C GLY A 224 1.98 -4.58 -19.96
N PRO A 225 1.86 -4.96 -21.24
CA PRO A 225 2.75 -4.45 -22.27
C PRO A 225 2.69 -2.92 -22.27
N LEU A 226 3.84 -2.26 -22.27
CA LEU A 226 3.91 -0.79 -22.33
C LEU A 226 3.83 -0.32 -23.78
N LYS A 227 3.50 0.96 -23.98
CA LYS A 227 3.57 1.64 -25.27
C LYS A 227 4.60 2.76 -25.23
N GLU A 228 5.49 2.77 -26.22
CA GLU A 228 6.46 3.84 -26.44
C GLU A 228 6.36 4.24 -27.92
N GLY A 229 5.61 5.33 -28.18
CA GLY A 229 5.06 5.60 -29.51
C GLY A 229 4.17 4.44 -29.99
N ASP A 230 4.37 4.02 -31.24
CA ASP A 230 3.67 2.86 -31.82
C ASP A 230 4.19 1.50 -31.34
N LYS A 231 5.39 1.46 -30.73
CA LYS A 231 5.99 0.20 -30.27
C LYS A 231 5.28 -0.30 -29.02
N THR A 232 4.88 -1.56 -29.04
CA THR A 232 4.33 -2.27 -27.86
C THR A 232 5.42 -3.14 -27.26
N ILE A 233 5.83 -2.83 -26.03
CA ILE A 233 6.99 -3.39 -25.36
C ILE A 233 6.53 -4.48 -24.39
N THR A 234 7.01 -5.71 -24.60
CA THR A 234 6.59 -6.91 -23.87
C THR A 234 7.69 -7.55 -23.02
N ASP A 235 8.95 -7.16 -23.21
CA ASP A 235 10.06 -7.76 -22.47
C ASP A 235 10.08 -7.27 -21.00
N PRO A 236 10.20 -8.17 -19.99
CA PRO A 236 10.22 -7.78 -18.59
C PRO A 236 11.37 -6.86 -18.17
N GLN A 237 12.54 -6.94 -18.81
CA GLN A 237 13.68 -6.08 -18.51
C GLN A 237 13.43 -4.67 -19.05
N GLU A 238 13.07 -4.56 -20.34
CA GLU A 238 12.71 -3.27 -20.97
C GLU A 238 11.58 -2.57 -20.22
N ILE A 239 10.51 -3.30 -19.87
CA ILE A 239 9.40 -2.77 -19.06
C ILE A 239 9.89 -2.26 -17.70
N SER A 240 10.83 -2.96 -17.05
CA SER A 240 11.35 -2.53 -15.73
C SER A 240 12.17 -1.25 -15.81
N ASP A 241 13.03 -1.10 -16.83
CA ASP A 241 13.86 0.10 -17.03
C ASP A 241 13.05 1.30 -17.56
N ILE A 242 11.98 1.10 -18.34
CA ILE A 242 11.05 2.17 -18.70
C ILE A 242 10.27 2.68 -17.48
N ILE A 243 9.80 1.78 -16.61
CA ILE A 243 9.12 2.14 -15.37
C ILE A 243 10.08 2.86 -14.41
N ARG A 244 11.36 2.43 -14.34
CA ARG A 244 12.41 3.14 -13.59
C ARG A 244 12.60 4.58 -14.09
N LYS A 245 12.83 4.77 -15.39
CA LYS A 245 12.95 6.10 -16.02
C LYS A 245 11.73 6.98 -15.73
N GLN A 246 10.52 6.42 -15.80
CA GLN A 246 9.30 7.14 -15.46
C GLN A 246 9.27 7.59 -14.00
N TYR A 247 9.79 6.80 -13.05
CA TYR A 247 9.88 7.22 -11.65
C TYR A 247 11.00 8.25 -11.41
N GLU A 248 12.11 8.19 -12.14
CA GLU A 248 13.17 9.22 -12.08
C GLU A 248 12.64 10.62 -12.48
N THR A 249 11.78 10.71 -13.51
CA THR A 249 11.10 11.97 -13.89
C THR A 249 10.07 12.51 -12.89
N VAL A 250 9.89 11.87 -11.73
CA VAL A 250 8.98 12.34 -10.68
C VAL A 250 9.68 13.29 -9.71
N TYR A 251 10.96 13.03 -9.42
CA TYR A 251 11.66 13.67 -8.32
C TYR A 251 11.80 15.18 -8.52
N SER A 252 11.67 15.94 -7.43
CA SER A 252 12.04 17.34 -7.40
C SER A 252 13.57 17.46 -7.40
N ILE A 253 14.08 18.52 -8.03
CA ILE A 253 15.49 18.92 -7.85
C ILE A 253 15.58 19.56 -6.46
N PRO A 254 16.51 19.15 -5.58
CA PRO A 254 16.64 19.74 -4.24
C PRO A 254 16.97 21.23 -4.27
N LEU A 255 16.42 22.00 -3.33
CA LEU A 255 16.76 23.41 -3.17
C LEU A 255 18.20 23.56 -2.66
N GLN A 256 19.06 24.19 -3.46
CA GLN A 256 20.47 24.41 -3.11
C GLN A 256 20.62 25.21 -1.81
N GLU A 257 19.80 26.24 -1.61
CA GLU A 257 19.76 27.05 -0.38
C GLU A 257 19.29 26.29 0.88
N LYS A 258 18.61 25.14 0.74
CA LYS A 258 18.20 24.27 1.86
C LYS A 258 19.09 23.03 1.99
N THR A 259 20.15 22.91 1.19
CA THR A 259 21.04 21.75 1.16
C THR A 259 21.99 21.76 2.35
N ILE A 260 21.95 20.71 3.18
CA ILE A 260 22.76 20.59 4.39
C ILE A 260 24.11 19.94 4.06
N ASN A 261 25.15 20.75 3.92
CA ASN A 261 26.50 20.30 3.54
C ASN A 261 27.17 19.44 4.62
N CYS A 262 26.97 19.74 5.90
CA CYS A 262 27.44 18.92 7.02
C CYS A 262 26.27 18.59 7.98
N PRO A 263 25.65 17.40 7.84
CA PRO A 263 24.58 16.97 8.74
C PRO A 263 25.02 16.79 10.21
N VAL A 264 26.31 16.54 10.46
CA VAL A 264 26.85 16.42 11.81
C VAL A 264 26.77 17.77 12.51
N ASP A 265 27.35 18.82 11.95
CA ASP A 265 27.31 20.17 12.51
C ASP A 265 25.85 20.64 12.67
N PHE A 266 25.02 20.40 11.64
CA PHE A 266 23.62 20.83 11.62
C PHE A 266 22.75 20.20 12.71
N PHE A 267 22.96 18.94 13.09
CA PHE A 267 22.17 18.29 14.14
C PHE A 267 22.84 18.24 15.51
N MET A 268 24.17 18.28 15.58
CA MET A 268 24.89 18.27 16.85
C MET A 268 24.98 19.66 17.50
N SER A 269 25.00 20.75 16.72
CA SER A 269 25.06 22.12 17.25
C SER A 269 23.99 22.37 18.31
N THR A 270 24.39 22.96 19.45
CA THR A 270 23.50 23.23 20.57
C THR A 270 22.97 24.66 20.55
N ASP A 271 21.72 24.83 20.12
CA ASP A 271 20.95 26.04 20.39
C ASP A 271 20.65 26.09 21.90
N HIS A 272 21.54 26.74 22.67
CA HIS A 272 21.59 26.68 24.13
C HIS A 272 20.30 27.07 24.87
N ALA A 273 19.35 27.73 24.20
CA ALA A 273 18.10 28.19 24.80
C ALA A 273 17.09 27.06 25.11
N ASN A 274 17.14 25.91 24.42
CA ASN A 274 16.02 24.94 24.38
C ASN A 274 16.41 23.46 24.56
N GLN A 275 17.51 23.14 25.26
CA GLN A 275 17.99 21.75 25.41
C GLN A 275 16.93 20.80 26.00
N ASP A 276 16.22 21.19 27.06
CA ASP A 276 15.20 20.35 27.71
C ASP A 276 13.95 20.09 26.84
N GLN A 277 13.80 20.80 25.72
CA GLN A 277 12.69 20.62 24.78
C GLN A 277 13.08 19.82 23.53
N GLN A 278 14.31 19.30 23.41
CA GLN A 278 14.80 18.61 22.21
C GLN A 278 14.79 17.08 22.32
N LEU A 279 14.34 16.39 21.27
CA LEU A 279 14.51 14.94 21.12
C LEU A 279 15.82 14.64 20.39
N ARG A 280 16.90 14.46 21.15
CA ARG A 280 18.27 14.21 20.63
C ARG A 280 18.59 12.74 20.40
N ASN A 281 18.38 11.91 21.43
CA ASN A 281 18.75 10.49 21.44
C ASN A 281 17.54 9.62 21.83
N ILE A 282 17.53 8.33 21.47
CA ILE A 282 16.45 7.41 21.82
C ILE A 282 16.94 6.10 22.47
N THR A 283 16.45 5.82 23.67
CA THR A 283 16.69 4.52 24.32
C THR A 283 15.86 3.42 23.67
N ILE A 284 16.54 2.40 23.16
CA ILE A 284 15.96 1.15 22.63
C ILE A 284 16.35 -0.01 23.55
N ASN A 285 15.46 -0.99 23.68
CA ASN A 285 15.66 -2.24 24.42
C ASN A 285 15.19 -3.44 23.57
N THR A 286 15.40 -4.67 24.08
CA THR A 286 14.99 -5.89 23.36
C THR A 286 13.48 -6.05 23.24
N THR A 287 12.67 -5.52 24.17
CA THR A 287 11.20 -5.66 24.14
C THR A 287 10.55 -4.78 23.08
N ASP A 288 11.01 -3.52 22.90
CA ASP A 288 10.61 -2.64 21.79
C ASP A 288 10.90 -3.31 20.42
N ILE A 289 12.04 -3.99 20.28
CA ILE A 289 12.42 -4.74 19.07
C ILE A 289 11.50 -5.95 18.85
N ILE A 290 11.28 -6.76 19.89
CA ILE A 290 10.39 -7.93 19.84
C ILE A 290 8.95 -7.52 19.47
N ASP A 291 8.43 -6.44 20.04
CA ASP A 291 7.07 -5.97 19.78
C ASP A 291 6.95 -5.33 18.38
N ALA A 292 7.94 -4.55 17.95
CA ALA A 292 8.01 -4.07 16.57
C ALA A 292 8.02 -5.24 15.56
N ILE A 293 8.76 -6.31 15.83
CA ILE A 293 8.76 -7.56 15.04
C ILE A 293 7.38 -8.25 15.06
N LYS A 294 6.71 -8.36 16.22
CA LYS A 294 5.37 -8.99 16.33
C LYS A 294 4.35 -8.34 15.37
N THR A 295 4.43 -7.03 15.16
CA THR A 295 3.52 -6.29 14.26
C THR A 295 3.73 -6.53 12.76
N LEU A 296 4.81 -7.21 12.34
CA LEU A 296 5.02 -7.56 10.92
C LEU A 296 3.98 -8.61 10.46
N SER A 297 3.60 -8.61 9.18
CA SER A 297 2.78 -9.70 8.62
C SER A 297 3.66 -10.88 8.22
N ASN A 298 3.28 -12.10 8.63
CA ASN A 298 4.05 -13.33 8.34
C ASN A 298 4.28 -13.56 6.84
N ASN A 299 3.38 -13.04 5.99
CA ASN A 299 3.38 -13.22 4.54
C ASN A 299 3.95 -12.00 3.77
N SER A 300 4.59 -11.04 4.47
CA SER A 300 5.21 -9.86 3.87
C SER A 300 6.25 -10.24 2.80
N ALA A 301 6.38 -9.40 1.77
CA ALA A 301 7.43 -9.55 0.76
C ALA A 301 8.73 -8.91 1.27
N ALA A 302 9.82 -9.67 1.26
CA ALA A 302 11.16 -9.22 1.63
C ALA A 302 11.68 -8.07 0.75
N GLY A 303 12.59 -7.26 1.28
CA GLY A 303 13.25 -6.16 0.58
C GLY A 303 14.41 -6.64 -0.31
N PRO A 304 15.46 -5.84 -0.49
CA PRO A 304 16.71 -6.26 -1.14
C PRO A 304 17.51 -7.26 -0.29
N ASP A 305 17.29 -7.27 1.03
CA ASP A 305 17.85 -8.18 2.03
C ASP A 305 17.38 -9.64 1.91
N HIS A 306 16.33 -9.89 1.12
CA HIS A 306 15.69 -11.21 0.92
C HIS A 306 15.13 -11.91 2.18
N ILE A 307 15.40 -11.43 3.40
CA ILE A 307 14.88 -11.96 4.67
C ILE A 307 13.33 -11.91 4.69
N PRO A 308 12.64 -13.04 4.88
CA PRO A 308 11.17 -13.07 4.96
C PRO A 308 10.69 -12.79 6.39
N ALA A 309 9.61 -12.02 6.55
CA ALA A 309 9.13 -11.59 7.87
C ALA A 309 8.81 -12.75 8.84
N ILE A 310 8.46 -13.94 8.33
CA ILE A 310 8.23 -15.13 9.16
C ILE A 310 9.48 -15.58 9.93
N PHE A 311 10.70 -15.38 9.39
CA PHE A 311 11.96 -15.68 10.07
C PHE A 311 12.10 -14.82 11.33
N LEU A 312 12.09 -13.49 11.17
CA LEU A 312 12.21 -12.54 12.28
C LEU A 312 11.13 -12.78 13.34
N LYS A 313 9.88 -13.08 12.92
CA LYS A 313 8.77 -13.34 13.86
C LYS A 313 8.86 -14.65 14.62
N ARG A 314 9.38 -15.72 14.02
CA ARG A 314 9.55 -17.01 14.70
C ARG A 314 10.76 -17.00 15.63
N CYS A 315 11.82 -16.31 15.24
CA CYS A 315 13.08 -16.24 15.98
C CYS A 315 13.20 -14.95 16.83
N ALA A 316 12.08 -14.25 17.08
CA ALA A 316 12.02 -12.87 17.58
C ALA A 316 12.87 -12.60 18.83
N GLY A 317 12.82 -13.51 19.82
CA GLY A 317 13.63 -13.38 21.04
C GLY A 317 15.14 -13.52 20.80
N MET A 318 15.55 -14.34 19.84
CA MET A 318 16.96 -14.62 19.54
C MET A 318 17.57 -13.52 18.67
N VAL A 319 16.83 -13.03 17.66
CA VAL A 319 17.28 -11.92 16.80
C VAL A 319 17.28 -10.57 17.51
N ALA A 320 16.61 -10.43 18.66
CA ALA A 320 16.53 -9.16 19.37
C ALA A 320 17.87 -8.68 19.94
N LYS A 321 18.75 -9.59 20.40
CA LYS A 321 20.09 -9.24 20.92
C LYS A 321 21.00 -8.61 19.84
N PRO A 322 21.29 -9.26 18.70
CA PRO A 322 22.14 -8.67 17.66
C PRO A 322 21.54 -7.40 17.06
N LEU A 323 20.22 -7.37 16.84
CA LEU A 323 19.56 -6.19 16.32
C LEU A 323 19.60 -5.01 17.30
N LEU A 324 19.61 -5.23 18.62
CA LEU A 324 19.78 -4.15 19.60
C LEU A 324 21.17 -3.50 19.48
N ILE A 325 22.22 -4.32 19.46
CA ILE A 325 23.62 -3.85 19.35
C ILE A 325 23.80 -3.06 18.04
N PHE A 326 23.32 -3.61 16.92
CA PHE A 326 23.36 -2.95 15.63
C PHE A 326 22.56 -1.63 15.60
N TYR A 327 21.34 -1.59 16.15
CA TYR A 327 20.54 -0.36 16.15
C TYR A 327 21.14 0.72 17.05
N GLN A 328 21.71 0.35 18.21
CA GLN A 328 22.38 1.30 19.11
C GLN A 328 23.62 1.91 18.43
N ASN A 329 24.48 1.10 17.81
CA ASN A 329 25.64 1.59 17.07
C ASN A 329 25.25 2.43 15.84
N SER A 330 24.24 1.99 15.08
CA SER A 330 23.71 2.72 13.92
C SER A 330 23.18 4.10 14.31
N LEU A 331 22.48 4.22 15.44
CA LEU A 331 22.00 5.51 15.97
C LEU A 331 23.14 6.41 16.42
N ALA A 332 24.02 5.91 17.31
CA ALA A 332 25.10 6.70 17.90
C ALA A 332 26.10 7.24 16.86
N THR A 333 26.37 6.47 15.80
CA THR A 333 27.24 6.89 14.69
C THR A 333 26.50 7.63 13.57
N GLY A 334 25.16 7.60 13.56
CA GLY A 334 24.33 8.03 12.43
C GLY A 334 24.46 7.17 11.16
N ILE A 335 25.19 6.05 11.19
CA ILE A 335 25.46 5.23 9.98
C ILE A 335 24.29 4.30 9.70
N VAL A 336 23.69 4.43 8.50
CA VAL A 336 22.65 3.53 7.98
C VAL A 336 23.20 2.75 6.77
N PRO A 337 23.41 1.41 6.88
CA PRO A 337 24.00 0.62 5.80
C PRO A 337 23.24 0.67 4.48
N GLN A 338 23.96 0.62 3.37
CA GLN A 338 23.40 0.89 2.04
C GLN A 338 22.30 -0.11 1.62
N LEU A 339 22.41 -1.37 2.05
CA LEU A 339 21.37 -2.39 1.83
C LEU A 339 20.02 -2.05 2.49
N LEU A 340 20.04 -1.32 3.62
CA LEU A 340 18.84 -0.87 4.34
C LEU A 340 18.24 0.41 3.74
N ARG A 341 19.07 1.25 3.12
CA ARG A 341 18.64 2.42 2.34
C ARG A 341 18.07 2.04 0.97
N SER A 342 18.47 0.88 0.45
CA SER A 342 18.02 0.34 -0.83
C SER A 342 16.54 -0.11 -0.81
N ALA A 343 15.82 0.08 -1.92
CA ALA A 343 14.42 -0.32 -2.07
C ALA A 343 14.15 -1.12 -3.36
N LYS A 344 13.40 -2.22 -3.24
CA LYS A 344 12.89 -2.96 -4.40
C LYS A 344 11.48 -2.47 -4.74
N ILE A 345 11.33 -1.78 -5.87
CA ILE A 345 10.06 -1.18 -6.29
C ILE A 345 9.20 -2.22 -7.01
N THR A 346 7.96 -2.40 -6.55
CA THR A 346 6.94 -3.22 -7.20
C THR A 346 5.86 -2.30 -7.79
N PRO A 347 5.74 -2.17 -9.13
CA PRO A 347 4.77 -1.28 -9.74
C PRO A 347 3.33 -1.78 -9.57
N VAL A 348 2.45 -0.95 -9.01
CA VAL A 348 1.02 -1.26 -8.78
C VAL A 348 0.12 -0.35 -9.59
N PHE A 349 -0.67 -0.93 -10.50
CA PHE A 349 -1.56 -0.18 -11.40
C PHE A 349 -2.63 0.64 -10.64
N LYS A 350 -2.67 1.95 -10.86
CA LYS A 350 -3.59 2.91 -10.21
C LYS A 350 -4.92 3.07 -10.97
N GLY A 351 -4.89 3.09 -12.30
CA GLY A 351 -6.05 3.36 -13.15
C GLY A 351 -5.62 3.84 -14.54
N GLY A 352 -6.56 4.25 -15.40
CA GLY A 352 -6.23 4.74 -16.76
C GLY A 352 -5.77 3.63 -17.71
N SER A 353 -4.81 3.94 -18.58
CA SER A 353 -4.25 3.00 -19.56
C SER A 353 -3.16 2.12 -18.94
N ARG A 354 -3.22 0.81 -19.19
CA ARG A 354 -2.17 -0.15 -18.77
C ARG A 354 -0.89 -0.09 -19.62
N GLY A 355 -0.91 0.62 -20.74
CA GLY A 355 0.27 0.81 -21.59
C GLY A 355 1.19 1.95 -21.15
N GLU A 356 0.78 2.77 -20.18
CA GLU A 356 1.50 3.98 -19.78
C GLU A 356 2.16 3.78 -18.41
N ALA A 357 3.48 4.00 -18.33
CA ALA A 357 4.23 3.80 -17.08
C ALA A 357 3.73 4.72 -15.93
N LYS A 358 3.35 5.99 -16.23
CA LYS A 358 2.79 6.95 -15.25
C LYS A 358 1.55 6.46 -14.50
N ASN A 359 0.87 5.43 -14.98
CA ASN A 359 -0.34 4.88 -14.39
C ASN A 359 -0.05 3.77 -13.34
N TYR A 360 1.23 3.52 -13.03
CA TYR A 360 1.69 2.62 -11.98
C TYR A 360 2.26 3.41 -10.80
N ARG A 361 1.93 2.99 -9.57
CA ARG A 361 2.50 3.51 -8.31
C ARG A 361 3.77 2.74 -7.91
N PRO A 362 4.84 3.40 -7.46
CA PRO A 362 6.06 2.76 -6.98
C PRO A 362 5.91 2.25 -5.54
N ILE A 363 5.55 0.97 -5.33
CA ILE A 363 5.51 0.41 -3.97
C ILE A 363 6.90 -0.08 -3.54
N ALA A 364 7.49 0.59 -2.57
CA ALA A 364 8.84 0.34 -2.06
C ALA A 364 8.89 -0.81 -1.04
N LEU A 365 9.51 -1.93 -1.42
CA LEU A 365 9.88 -3.00 -0.51
C LEU A 365 11.29 -2.74 0.02
N THR A 366 11.40 -2.03 1.15
CA THR A 366 12.62 -1.95 1.97
C THR A 366 12.76 -3.17 2.89
N SER A 367 13.97 -3.37 3.43
CA SER A 367 14.31 -4.47 4.35
C SER A 367 13.35 -4.62 5.53
N HIS A 368 13.20 -5.83 6.06
CA HIS A 368 12.42 -6.04 7.29
C HIS A 368 13.19 -5.66 8.57
N ILE A 369 14.53 -5.62 8.52
CA ILE A 369 15.38 -5.14 9.61
C ILE A 369 15.14 -3.64 9.81
N ILE A 370 15.35 -2.83 8.75
CA ILE A 370 15.18 -1.37 8.87
C ILE A 370 13.75 -0.98 9.30
N LYS A 371 12.71 -1.70 8.82
CA LYS A 371 11.31 -1.47 9.24
C LYS A 371 11.04 -1.72 10.72
N VAL A 372 11.87 -2.49 11.43
CA VAL A 372 11.76 -2.68 12.88
C VAL A 372 12.33 -1.46 13.61
N LEU A 373 13.49 -0.94 13.20
CA LEU A 373 14.04 0.30 13.74
C LEU A 373 13.15 1.52 13.39
N GLU A 374 12.68 1.64 12.15
CA GLU A 374 11.74 2.67 11.73
C GLU A 374 10.48 2.71 12.62
N LYS A 375 9.93 1.55 13.03
CA LYS A 375 8.77 1.48 13.94
C LYS A 375 9.06 2.09 15.31
N ILE A 376 10.25 1.81 15.85
CA ILE A 376 10.67 2.29 17.18
C ILE A 376 10.92 3.81 17.11
N ILE A 377 11.62 4.28 16.08
CA ILE A 377 11.85 5.71 15.81
C ILE A 377 10.51 6.44 15.63
N THR A 378 9.61 5.94 14.77
CA THR A 378 8.28 6.52 14.53
C THR A 378 7.50 6.64 15.83
N LYS A 379 7.46 5.58 16.65
CA LYS A 379 6.81 5.59 17.98
C LYS A 379 7.36 6.69 18.89
N LYS A 380 8.69 6.83 19.00
CA LYS A 380 9.34 7.83 19.86
C LYS A 380 9.09 9.27 19.37
N ILE A 381 9.24 9.53 18.06
CA ILE A 381 9.03 10.86 17.47
C ILE A 381 7.54 11.25 17.55
N THR A 382 6.61 10.37 17.20
CA THR A 382 5.17 10.68 17.30
C THR A 382 4.75 10.96 18.74
N THR A 383 5.22 10.19 19.73
CA THR A 383 4.97 10.49 21.15
C THR A 383 5.50 11.90 21.49
N TYR A 384 6.75 12.20 21.18
CA TYR A 384 7.33 13.53 21.45
C TYR A 384 6.56 14.69 20.79
N LEU A 385 6.16 14.57 19.52
CA LEU A 385 5.46 15.64 18.79
C LEU A 385 3.99 15.82 19.25
N GLU A 386 3.30 14.74 19.61
CA GLU A 386 1.94 14.81 20.17
C GLU A 386 1.97 15.34 21.62
N ASP A 387 2.87 14.83 22.47
CA ASP A 387 2.99 15.22 23.89
C ASP A 387 3.46 16.68 24.07
N SER A 388 4.20 17.24 23.10
CA SER A 388 4.58 18.67 23.06
C SER A 388 3.63 19.56 22.25
N ASN A 389 2.50 19.02 21.80
CA ASN A 389 1.48 19.69 20.97
C ASN A 389 2.03 20.37 19.70
N LYS A 390 3.02 19.74 19.06
CA LYS A 390 3.69 20.21 17.83
C LYS A 390 3.12 19.60 16.54
N MET A 391 2.01 18.86 16.63
CA MET A 391 1.36 18.21 15.48
C MET A 391 0.18 19.04 14.99
N ASN A 392 0.20 19.38 13.70
CA ASN A 392 -0.85 20.14 13.01
C ASN A 392 -2.27 19.64 13.33
N ASP A 393 -3.14 20.53 13.82
CA ASP A 393 -4.50 20.18 14.25
C ASP A 393 -5.55 20.20 13.14
N GLY A 394 -5.26 20.77 11.97
CA GLY A 394 -6.02 20.52 10.74
C GLY A 394 -5.81 19.12 10.16
N GLN A 395 -4.74 18.41 10.53
CA GLN A 395 -4.36 17.11 9.98
C GLN A 395 -5.04 15.93 10.70
N HIS A 396 -5.66 15.04 9.94
CA HIS A 396 -6.32 13.81 10.41
C HIS A 396 -5.71 12.52 9.86
N GLY A 397 -4.90 12.59 8.81
CA GLY A 397 -4.16 11.46 8.25
C GLY A 397 -2.99 11.06 9.15
N PHE A 398 -2.79 9.74 9.30
CA PHE A 398 -1.72 9.10 10.08
C PHE A 398 -1.55 9.47 11.57
N ARG A 399 -2.23 10.50 12.11
CA ARG A 399 -2.25 10.82 13.55
C ARG A 399 -3.03 9.79 14.37
N ARG A 400 -2.63 9.61 15.65
CA ARG A 400 -3.30 8.71 16.60
C ARG A 400 -4.68 9.27 16.97
N GLY A 401 -5.67 8.40 17.12
CA GLY A 401 -7.05 8.79 17.48
C GLY A 401 -7.86 9.49 16.37
N ARG A 402 -7.19 9.93 15.28
CA ARG A 402 -7.83 10.56 14.12
C ARG A 402 -8.09 9.55 13.01
N SER A 403 -9.05 9.87 12.14
CA SER A 403 -9.44 9.01 11.02
C SER A 403 -10.15 9.81 9.93
N CYS A 404 -10.32 9.17 8.76
CA CYS A 404 -11.18 9.67 7.68
C CYS A 404 -12.59 10.04 8.18
N LEU A 405 -13.16 9.26 9.11
CA LEU A 405 -14.47 9.55 9.70
C LEU A 405 -14.44 10.82 10.58
N SER A 406 -13.39 11.01 11.39
CA SER A 406 -13.30 12.21 12.25
C SER A 406 -13.09 13.49 11.45
N GLN A 407 -12.37 13.43 10.33
CA GLN A 407 -12.21 14.57 9.41
C GLN A 407 -13.55 14.91 8.72
N LEU A 408 -14.25 13.90 8.20
CA LEU A 408 -15.53 14.08 7.52
C LEU A 408 -16.62 14.58 8.47
N LEU A 409 -16.64 14.12 9.73
CA LEU A 409 -17.56 14.62 10.76
C LEU A 409 -17.27 16.09 11.08
N ALA A 410 -16.02 16.46 11.40
CA ALA A 410 -15.66 17.84 11.73
C ALA A 410 -15.89 18.82 10.54
N HIS A 411 -15.73 18.33 9.31
CA HIS A 411 -16.05 19.09 8.10
C HIS A 411 -17.56 19.30 7.92
N HIS A 412 -18.37 18.24 8.04
CA HIS A 412 -19.82 18.35 7.92
C HIS A 412 -20.47 19.14 9.07
N ASP A 413 -19.93 19.05 10.28
CA ASP A 413 -20.36 19.84 11.43
C ASP A 413 -20.25 21.35 11.12
N ARG A 414 -19.06 21.81 10.71
CA ARG A 414 -18.82 23.19 10.27
C ARG A 414 -19.73 23.63 9.12
N LEU A 415 -19.96 22.77 8.12
CA LEU A 415 -20.88 23.06 7.02
C LEU A 415 -22.33 23.23 7.51
N ILE A 416 -22.78 22.34 8.40
CA ILE A 416 -24.14 22.38 8.96
C ILE A 416 -24.32 23.65 9.79
N THR A 417 -23.44 23.95 10.76
CA THR A 417 -23.54 25.16 11.59
C THR A 417 -23.58 26.44 10.74
N SER A 418 -22.78 26.51 9.67
CA SER A 418 -22.77 27.67 8.76
C SER A 418 -24.10 27.84 8.03
N LEU A 419 -24.70 26.73 7.57
CA LEU A 419 -26.01 26.71 6.90
C LEU A 419 -27.18 26.97 7.85
N GLU A 420 -27.10 26.51 9.11
CA GLU A 420 -28.08 26.80 10.17
C GLU A 420 -28.13 28.30 10.50
N LEU A 421 -26.98 28.98 10.46
CA LEU A 421 -26.85 30.43 10.55
C LEU A 421 -27.24 31.16 9.25
N ASN A 422 -27.71 30.45 8.22
CA ASN A 422 -28.02 30.95 6.87
C ASN A 422 -26.86 31.68 6.15
N THR A 423 -25.63 31.38 6.55
CA THR A 423 -24.43 31.89 5.88
C THR A 423 -24.03 30.98 4.71
N MET A 424 -23.36 31.55 3.71
CA MET A 424 -22.74 30.77 2.63
C MET A 424 -21.33 30.33 3.05
N ILE A 425 -20.93 29.13 2.65
CA ILE A 425 -19.62 28.55 2.97
C ILE A 425 -19.00 27.91 1.73
N ASP A 426 -17.78 28.35 1.41
CA ASP A 426 -17.00 27.86 0.28
C ASP A 426 -15.88 26.94 0.77
N VAL A 427 -15.61 25.89 -0.02
CA VAL A 427 -14.62 24.85 0.24
C VAL A 427 -13.81 24.63 -1.03
N VAL A 428 -12.50 24.84 -0.96
CA VAL A 428 -11.58 24.58 -2.09
C VAL A 428 -10.70 23.39 -1.75
N TYR A 429 -10.75 22.36 -2.60
CA TYR A 429 -9.99 21.12 -2.46
C TYR A 429 -8.68 21.23 -3.26
N LEU A 430 -7.56 20.85 -2.64
CA LEU A 430 -6.20 20.99 -3.17
C LEU A 430 -5.53 19.60 -3.29
N ASP A 431 -5.05 19.25 -4.49
CA ASP A 431 -4.32 18.00 -4.76
C ASP A 431 -2.83 18.29 -5.04
N PHE A 432 -1.93 17.62 -4.33
CA PHE A 432 -0.49 17.71 -4.58
C PHE A 432 -0.03 16.79 -5.72
N SER A 433 0.76 17.32 -6.65
CA SER A 433 1.33 16.58 -7.79
C SER A 433 2.38 15.55 -7.36
N LYS A 434 1.92 14.37 -6.91
CA LYS A 434 2.74 13.23 -6.44
C LYS A 434 3.48 13.52 -5.11
N ALA A 435 2.74 14.03 -4.12
CA ALA A 435 3.23 14.54 -2.83
C ALA A 435 4.40 13.74 -2.21
N PHE A 436 4.18 12.45 -1.93
CA PHE A 436 5.17 11.57 -1.28
C PHE A 436 6.48 11.42 -2.05
N ASP A 437 6.46 11.52 -3.38
CA ASP A 437 7.64 11.37 -4.22
C ASP A 437 8.44 12.70 -4.33
N LYS A 438 7.84 13.83 -3.95
CA LYS A 438 8.41 15.18 -4.13
C LYS A 438 9.05 15.83 -2.91
N VAL A 439 8.83 15.30 -1.70
CA VAL A 439 9.35 15.84 -0.43
C VAL A 439 10.85 16.15 -0.53
N ASP A 440 11.21 17.43 -0.44
CA ASP A 440 12.60 17.88 -0.44
C ASP A 440 13.26 17.52 0.89
N HIS A 441 14.40 16.81 0.83
CA HIS A 441 15.09 16.33 2.03
C HIS A 441 15.74 17.47 2.83
N GLY A 442 16.22 18.52 2.17
CA GLY A 442 16.79 19.69 2.83
C GLY A 442 15.73 20.45 3.62
N VAL A 443 14.60 20.75 2.99
CA VAL A 443 13.43 21.37 3.65
C VAL A 443 12.95 20.53 4.84
N LEU A 444 12.75 19.23 4.63
CA LEU A 444 12.30 18.30 5.68
C LEU A 444 13.25 18.26 6.88
N LEU A 445 14.57 18.23 6.66
CA LEU A 445 15.56 18.19 7.72
C LEU A 445 15.62 19.50 8.52
N HIS A 446 15.39 20.66 7.88
CA HIS A 446 15.18 21.92 8.59
C HIS A 446 13.92 21.91 9.46
N LYS A 447 12.79 21.41 8.94
CA LYS A 447 11.54 21.28 9.72
C LYS A 447 11.70 20.34 10.92
N LEU A 448 12.42 19.22 10.76
CA LEU A 448 12.76 18.31 11.86
C LEU A 448 13.56 19.04 12.96
N ARG A 449 14.59 19.82 12.61
CA ARG A 449 15.35 20.62 13.59
C ARG A 449 14.47 21.67 14.28
N ASN A 450 13.65 22.41 13.53
CA ASN A 450 12.75 23.44 14.08
C ASN A 450 11.71 22.85 15.05
N LEU A 451 11.21 21.65 14.77
CA LEU A 451 10.34 20.90 15.69
C LEU A 451 11.07 20.37 16.94
N GLY A 452 12.41 20.46 17.00
CA GLY A 452 13.24 20.06 18.14
C GLY A 452 13.90 18.69 18.02
N ILE A 453 13.86 18.04 16.84
CA ILE A 453 14.53 16.76 16.60
C ILE A 453 15.97 17.05 16.14
N SER A 454 16.93 16.62 16.96
CA SER A 454 18.36 16.97 16.78
C SER A 454 19.27 15.81 17.22
N GLY A 455 20.56 16.06 17.44
CA GLY A 455 21.52 15.06 17.91
C GLY A 455 21.66 13.84 16.99
N GLU A 456 21.92 12.69 17.60
CA GLU A 456 22.06 11.40 16.93
C GLU A 456 20.81 11.02 16.11
N LEU A 457 19.61 11.32 16.63
CA LEU A 457 18.35 11.01 15.95
C LEU A 457 18.18 11.84 14.66
N GLY A 458 18.46 13.14 14.71
CA GLY A 458 18.43 14.01 13.52
C GLY A 458 19.44 13.56 12.46
N LEU A 459 20.67 13.26 12.89
CA LEU A 459 21.74 12.74 12.02
C LEU A 459 21.34 11.40 11.36
N TRP A 460 20.76 10.47 12.13
CA TRP A 460 20.28 9.19 11.62
C TRP A 460 19.16 9.34 10.59
N VAL A 461 18.19 10.24 10.82
CA VAL A 461 17.11 10.51 9.86
C VAL A 461 17.67 11.12 8.57
N SER A 462 18.67 12.01 8.65
CA SER A 462 19.41 12.51 7.49
C SER A 462 20.10 11.37 6.72
N ALA A 463 20.82 10.48 7.43
CA ALA A 463 21.49 9.34 6.82
C ALA A 463 20.51 8.33 6.20
N PHE A 464 19.30 8.16 6.75
CA PHE A 464 18.23 7.33 6.20
C PHE A 464 17.62 7.92 4.93
N LEU A 465 17.52 9.25 4.80
CA LEU A 465 16.95 9.93 3.63
C LEU A 465 17.96 10.08 2.47
N THR A 466 19.22 10.34 2.78
CA THR A 466 20.30 10.60 1.81
C THR A 466 20.87 9.32 1.17
N ASN A 467 21.45 9.46 -0.03
CA ASN A 467 22.13 8.40 -0.79
C ASN A 467 21.33 7.10 -0.98
N ARG A 468 19.99 7.23 -0.99
CA ARG A 468 19.07 6.11 -1.22
C ARG A 468 19.09 5.66 -2.67
N THR A 469 18.93 4.35 -2.85
CA THR A 469 18.84 3.72 -4.17
C THR A 469 17.63 2.83 -4.29
N GLN A 470 17.19 2.58 -5.53
CA GLN A 470 16.07 1.71 -5.82
C GLN A 470 16.23 0.98 -7.16
N PHE A 471 15.54 -0.13 -7.32
CA PHE A 471 15.41 -0.86 -8.59
C PHE A 471 13.99 -1.40 -8.76
N VAL A 472 13.49 -1.46 -9.99
CA VAL A 472 12.13 -1.90 -10.32
C VAL A 472 12.13 -3.38 -10.64
N ALA A 473 11.29 -4.17 -9.97
CA ALA A 473 11.16 -5.61 -10.22
C ALA A 473 9.85 -5.91 -10.98
N VAL A 474 9.95 -6.46 -12.20
CA VAL A 474 8.81 -6.80 -13.06
C VAL A 474 8.91 -8.26 -13.52
N SER A 475 7.90 -9.08 -13.20
CA SER A 475 7.75 -10.48 -13.64
C SER A 475 8.91 -11.44 -13.32
N GLY A 476 9.97 -10.98 -12.65
CA GLY A 476 11.19 -11.73 -12.36
C GLY A 476 12.47 -11.07 -12.87
N ALA A 477 12.36 -10.10 -13.79
CA ALA A 477 13.44 -9.20 -14.17
C ALA A 477 13.58 -8.03 -13.18
N MET A 478 14.73 -7.37 -13.20
CA MET A 478 15.08 -6.25 -12.31
C MET A 478 15.80 -5.18 -13.11
N SER A 479 15.33 -3.93 -13.05
CA SER A 479 15.95 -2.80 -13.74
C SER A 479 17.39 -2.58 -13.26
N SER A 480 18.14 -1.75 -14.01
CA SER A 480 19.32 -1.10 -13.42
C SER A 480 18.98 -0.33 -12.12
N VAL A 481 19.99 -0.09 -11.28
CA VAL A 481 19.83 0.66 -10.03
C VAL A 481 19.71 2.16 -10.33
N SER A 482 18.89 2.87 -9.55
CA SER A 482 18.64 4.31 -9.66
C SER A 482 18.77 4.99 -8.30
N SER A 483 19.21 6.25 -8.29
CA SER A 483 19.24 7.12 -7.10
C SER A 483 17.87 7.74 -6.84
N VAL A 484 17.48 7.86 -5.58
CA VAL A 484 16.28 8.59 -5.15
C VAL A 484 16.69 10.00 -4.72
N LEU A 485 16.28 11.03 -5.47
CA LEU A 485 16.70 12.42 -5.26
C LEU A 485 15.77 13.22 -4.33
N SER A 486 14.49 12.84 -4.27
CA SER A 486 13.48 13.45 -3.39
C SER A 486 12.48 12.40 -2.93
N GLY A 487 11.60 12.79 -2.01
CA GLY A 487 10.48 11.97 -1.56
C GLY A 487 10.80 11.04 -0.40
N VAL A 488 9.74 10.48 0.18
CA VAL A 488 9.80 9.49 1.25
C VAL A 488 9.31 8.14 0.72
N PRO A 489 9.98 6.99 1.01
CA PRO A 489 9.68 5.75 0.27
C PRO A 489 8.25 5.24 0.53
N GLN A 490 7.43 5.11 -0.52
CA GLN A 490 6.05 4.62 -0.43
C GLN A 490 5.99 3.13 -0.07
N GLY A 491 6.10 2.84 1.23
CA GLY A 491 6.25 1.49 1.78
C GLY A 491 7.22 1.39 2.97
N SER A 492 7.97 2.47 3.27
CA SER A 492 8.60 2.71 4.57
C SER A 492 7.54 2.84 5.67
N VAL A 493 7.95 2.70 6.94
CA VAL A 493 7.13 2.97 8.12
C VAL A 493 7.31 4.42 8.58
N LEU A 494 8.54 4.96 8.47
CA LEU A 494 8.86 6.31 8.91
C LEU A 494 8.38 7.39 7.92
N GLY A 495 8.28 7.06 6.62
CA GLY A 495 7.91 8.00 5.55
C GLY A 495 6.58 8.75 5.77
N PRO A 496 5.46 8.11 6.17
CA PRO A 496 4.22 8.82 6.46
C PRO A 496 4.35 9.87 7.58
N LEU A 497 5.14 9.62 8.62
CA LEU A 497 5.40 10.60 9.68
C LEU A 497 6.26 11.76 9.17
N LEU A 498 7.30 11.46 8.38
CA LEU A 498 8.13 12.49 7.73
C LEU A 498 7.32 13.34 6.74
N PHE A 499 6.35 12.76 6.05
CA PHE A 499 5.42 13.52 5.22
C PHE A 499 4.54 14.46 6.06
N LEU A 500 4.01 14.01 7.21
CA LEU A 500 3.29 14.91 8.12
C LEU A 500 4.17 16.06 8.62
N VAL A 501 5.44 15.80 8.96
CA VAL A 501 6.40 16.86 9.35
C VAL A 501 6.67 17.83 8.20
N HIS A 502 6.73 17.36 6.94
CA HIS A 502 6.92 18.26 5.79
C HIS A 502 5.77 19.25 5.61
N ILE A 503 4.54 18.87 5.97
CA ILE A 503 3.31 19.66 5.77
C ILE A 503 2.70 20.22 7.07
N HIS A 504 3.41 20.17 8.19
CA HIS A 504 2.85 20.51 9.52
C HIS A 504 2.48 22.00 9.71
N ASP A 505 3.02 22.86 8.86
CA ASP A 505 2.98 24.33 8.92
C ASP A 505 2.24 24.93 7.71
N ILE A 506 1.51 24.11 6.94
CA ILE A 506 0.73 24.52 5.74
C ILE A 506 -0.35 25.58 6.03
N ASP A 507 -0.75 25.71 7.29
CA ASP A 507 -1.75 26.65 7.78
C ASP A 507 -1.15 27.79 8.63
N SER A 508 0.19 27.88 8.75
CA SER A 508 0.87 28.80 9.67
C SER A 508 0.63 30.30 9.41
N ASN A 509 0.41 30.69 8.15
CA ASN A 509 0.10 32.07 7.75
C ASN A 509 -1.42 32.33 7.57
N ILE A 510 -2.27 31.32 7.76
CA ILE A 510 -3.69 31.38 7.37
C ILE A 510 -4.53 32.00 8.48
N THR A 511 -5.23 33.09 8.15
CA THR A 511 -5.86 33.97 9.16
C THR A 511 -7.38 34.06 9.05
N ASN A 512 -7.97 33.83 7.87
CA ASN A 512 -9.40 34.08 7.63
C ASN A 512 -10.23 32.79 7.45
N SER A 513 -9.56 31.67 7.19
CA SER A 513 -10.12 30.39 6.77
C SER A 513 -9.65 29.24 7.66
N THR A 514 -10.30 28.08 7.57
CA THR A 514 -9.80 26.84 8.20
C THR A 514 -9.25 25.87 7.15
N VAL A 515 -7.98 25.49 7.30
CA VAL A 515 -7.38 24.38 6.55
C VAL A 515 -7.66 23.06 7.30
N THR A 516 -7.98 21.99 6.56
CA THR A 516 -7.97 20.62 7.09
C THR A 516 -7.39 19.65 6.06
N SER A 517 -6.67 18.64 6.52
CA SER A 517 -5.98 17.69 5.65
C SER A 517 -6.17 16.24 6.10
N PHE A 518 -6.17 15.31 5.15
CA PHE A 518 -6.04 13.88 5.40
C PHE A 518 -4.89 13.32 4.54
N ALA A 519 -3.70 13.21 5.14
CA ALA A 519 -2.45 13.00 4.42
C ALA A 519 -2.23 14.11 3.38
N ASP A 520 -2.14 13.76 2.09
CA ASP A 520 -1.96 14.68 0.95
C ASP A 520 -3.26 15.27 0.39
N ASP A 521 -4.43 14.79 0.82
CA ASP A 521 -5.73 15.40 0.47
C ASP A 521 -6.00 16.61 1.40
N THR A 522 -5.78 17.83 0.91
CA THR A 522 -5.97 19.09 1.67
C THR A 522 -7.22 19.85 1.19
N ARG A 523 -7.91 20.53 2.11
CA ARG A 523 -8.98 21.50 1.78
C ARG A 523 -8.88 22.75 2.65
N ILE A 524 -9.16 23.90 2.08
CA ILE A 524 -9.42 25.15 2.79
C ILE A 524 -10.94 25.40 2.81
N THR A 525 -11.43 26.10 3.83
CA THR A 525 -12.87 26.34 4.03
C THR A 525 -13.10 27.67 4.74
N LYS A 526 -13.97 28.54 4.19
CA LYS A 526 -14.32 29.83 4.79
C LYS A 526 -15.80 30.17 4.59
N VAL A 527 -16.38 30.81 5.60
CA VAL A 527 -17.73 31.42 5.52
C VAL A 527 -17.62 32.74 4.76
N ILE A 528 -18.51 32.92 3.77
CA ILE A 528 -18.49 34.00 2.79
C ILE A 528 -19.83 34.75 2.87
N ASN A 529 -19.86 35.90 3.54
CA ASN A 529 -21.06 36.74 3.62
C ASN A 529 -21.00 37.93 2.64
N THR A 530 -19.80 38.28 2.21
CA THR A 530 -19.46 39.48 1.43
C THR A 530 -18.57 39.13 0.23
N ASN A 531 -18.28 40.08 -0.67
CA ASN A 531 -17.26 39.85 -1.71
C ASN A 531 -15.86 39.89 -1.09
N GLU A 532 -15.70 40.71 -0.05
CA GLU A 532 -14.51 40.91 0.75
C GLU A 532 -14.08 39.60 1.44
N ASP A 533 -15.02 38.81 1.95
CA ASP A 533 -14.75 37.45 2.45
C ASP A 533 -14.15 36.53 1.39
N ALA A 534 -14.56 36.66 0.13
CA ALA A 534 -13.99 35.86 -0.96
C ALA A 534 -12.58 36.32 -1.34
N VAL A 535 -12.32 37.63 -1.32
CA VAL A 535 -10.93 38.15 -1.44
C VAL A 535 -10.06 37.61 -0.30
N LEU A 536 -10.57 37.55 0.94
CA LEU A 536 -9.85 36.95 2.06
C LEU A 536 -9.59 35.44 1.90
N LEU A 537 -10.50 34.68 1.26
CA LEU A 537 -10.23 33.27 0.90
C LEU A 537 -9.19 33.14 -0.22
N GLN A 538 -9.17 34.07 -1.19
CA GLN A 538 -8.16 34.11 -2.25
C GLN A 538 -6.76 34.47 -1.69
N ASN A 539 -6.68 35.43 -0.77
CA ASN A 539 -5.44 35.78 -0.07
C ASN A 539 -4.90 34.59 0.75
N ASP A 540 -5.76 33.90 1.52
CA ASP A 540 -5.38 32.70 2.25
C ASP A 540 -4.95 31.55 1.30
N LEU A 541 -5.54 31.45 0.09
CA LEU A 541 -5.08 30.49 -0.94
C LEU A 541 -3.68 30.85 -1.47
N GLU A 542 -3.39 32.12 -1.70
CA GLU A 542 -2.09 32.60 -2.18
C GLU A 542 -0.97 32.35 -1.15
N GLU A 543 -1.24 32.51 0.15
CA GLU A 543 -0.34 32.08 1.23
C GLU A 543 -0.03 30.56 1.18
N ILE A 544 -1.03 29.71 0.90
CA ILE A 544 -0.81 28.26 0.70
C ILE A 544 0.04 27.99 -0.56
N TYR A 545 -0.12 28.82 -1.61
CA TYR A 545 0.62 28.66 -2.86
C TYR A 545 2.09 29.05 -2.70
N GLU A 546 2.38 30.15 -2.02
CA GLU A 546 3.77 30.56 -1.74
C GLU A 546 4.42 29.66 -0.68
N TRP A 547 3.67 29.20 0.33
CA TRP A 547 4.13 28.12 1.21
C TRP A 547 4.55 26.88 0.39
N ALA A 548 3.81 26.50 -0.64
CA ALA A 548 4.18 25.35 -1.47
C ALA A 548 5.45 25.60 -2.29
N ASN A 549 5.65 26.81 -2.81
CA ASN A 549 6.88 27.23 -3.50
C ASN A 549 8.11 27.11 -2.57
N ILE A 550 8.05 27.76 -1.40
CA ILE A 550 9.11 27.75 -0.37
C ILE A 550 9.48 26.32 0.06
N ASN A 551 8.51 25.41 0.05
CA ASN A 551 8.68 24.02 0.49
C ASN A 551 8.96 23.01 -0.65
N ASN A 552 9.29 23.48 -1.87
CA ASN A 552 9.56 22.67 -3.07
C ASN A 552 8.43 21.67 -3.41
N MET A 553 7.20 22.02 -3.04
CA MET A 553 5.98 21.27 -3.33
C MET A 553 5.31 21.85 -4.58
N LYS A 554 4.54 21.02 -5.29
CA LYS A 554 3.76 21.48 -6.44
C LYS A 554 2.35 20.91 -6.41
N PHE A 555 1.36 21.78 -6.58
CA PHE A 555 -0.03 21.43 -6.71
C PHE A 555 -0.36 20.82 -8.09
N ASN A 556 -1.62 20.39 -8.25
CA ASN A 556 -2.17 19.84 -9.46
C ASN A 556 -3.47 20.57 -9.83
N ASN A 557 -3.29 21.79 -10.33
CA ASN A 557 -4.34 22.79 -10.59
C ASN A 557 -5.54 22.20 -11.38
N ASN A 558 -5.28 21.27 -12.31
CA ASN A 558 -6.26 20.49 -13.08
C ASN A 558 -7.17 19.55 -12.25
N LYS A 559 -7.03 19.54 -10.91
CA LYS A 559 -7.88 18.82 -9.96
C LYS A 559 -8.33 19.71 -8.80
N PHE A 560 -8.04 21.01 -8.84
CA PHE A 560 -8.63 21.92 -7.86
C PHE A 560 -10.13 21.97 -8.13
N ASP A 561 -10.90 21.66 -7.10
CA ASP A 561 -12.35 21.54 -7.13
C ASP A 561 -12.91 22.50 -6.09
N HIS A 562 -13.83 23.39 -6.47
CA HIS A 562 -14.50 24.32 -5.57
C HIS A 562 -15.95 23.87 -5.31
N LEU A 563 -16.35 23.79 -4.04
CA LEU A 563 -17.75 23.64 -3.62
C LEU A 563 -18.22 24.89 -2.89
N ARG A 564 -19.45 25.31 -3.23
CA ARG A 564 -20.20 26.36 -2.54
C ARG A 564 -21.46 25.78 -1.94
N TYR A 565 -21.70 26.05 -0.66
CA TYR A 565 -22.93 25.67 0.04
C TYR A 565 -23.65 26.94 0.52
N SER A 566 -24.95 27.06 0.23
CA SER A 566 -25.82 28.15 0.71
C SER A 566 -27.23 27.64 0.94
N THR A 567 -27.97 28.26 1.86
CA THR A 567 -29.43 28.09 2.03
C THR A 567 -30.24 29.00 1.12
N THR A 568 -29.66 30.11 0.62
CA THR A 568 -30.38 31.15 -0.13
C THR A 568 -29.75 31.37 -1.53
N PRO A 569 -30.52 31.22 -2.63
CA PRO A 569 -30.01 31.46 -3.98
C PRO A 569 -29.81 32.94 -4.36
N THR A 570 -30.40 33.86 -3.59
CA THR A 570 -30.69 35.24 -4.02
C THR A 570 -29.60 36.26 -3.71
N HIS A 571 -28.56 35.89 -2.95
CA HIS A 571 -27.52 36.82 -2.51
C HIS A 571 -26.11 36.22 -2.57
N ILE A 572 -25.86 35.38 -3.59
CA ILE A 572 -24.57 34.74 -3.83
C ILE A 572 -23.58 35.82 -4.35
N PRO A 573 -22.50 36.17 -3.62
CA PRO A 573 -21.45 37.03 -4.15
C PRO A 573 -20.78 36.36 -5.37
N ASN A 574 -20.36 37.16 -6.35
CA ASN A 574 -19.80 36.66 -7.61
C ASN A 574 -18.32 36.24 -7.46
N ALA A 575 -18.06 35.45 -6.43
CA ALA A 575 -16.75 34.99 -6.01
C ALA A 575 -16.30 33.78 -6.83
N SER A 576 -15.20 33.95 -7.55
CA SER A 576 -14.41 32.94 -8.24
C SER A 576 -12.99 32.97 -7.70
N TYR A 577 -12.35 31.81 -7.57
CA TYR A 577 -11.00 31.66 -7.03
C TYR A 577 -10.02 31.26 -8.13
N GLU A 578 -8.77 31.69 -8.03
CA GLU A 578 -7.73 31.43 -9.02
C GLU A 578 -6.68 30.45 -8.49
N ALA A 579 -6.25 29.51 -9.33
CA ALA A 579 -5.16 28.58 -9.05
C ALA A 579 -3.78 29.22 -9.32
N PRO A 580 -2.64 28.59 -8.93
CA PRO A 580 -1.28 29.14 -9.07
C PRO A 580 -0.79 29.47 -10.50
N ASP A 581 -1.60 29.26 -11.53
CA ASP A 581 -1.36 29.59 -12.93
C ASP A 581 -2.37 30.60 -13.51
N GLY A 582 -3.18 31.25 -12.65
CA GLY A 582 -4.26 32.16 -13.06
C GLY A 582 -5.48 31.46 -13.68
N SER A 583 -5.55 30.12 -13.63
CA SER A 583 -6.76 29.41 -14.07
C SER A 583 -7.85 29.45 -13.00
N ILE A 584 -9.07 29.81 -13.40
CA ILE A 584 -10.22 29.86 -12.49
C ILE A 584 -10.58 28.45 -12.01
N ILE A 585 -10.62 28.26 -10.70
CA ILE A 585 -10.98 27.00 -10.05
C ILE A 585 -12.47 26.71 -10.34
N ALA A 586 -12.75 25.57 -10.95
CA ALA A 586 -14.09 25.22 -11.39
C ALA A 586 -15.02 24.94 -10.19
N THR A 587 -16.04 25.79 -10.02
CA THR A 587 -17.15 25.57 -9.08
C THR A 587 -17.96 24.35 -9.54
N GLN A 588 -17.90 23.25 -8.79
CA GLN A 588 -18.66 22.04 -9.08
C GLN A 588 -19.99 22.02 -8.31
N PRO A 589 -21.07 21.47 -8.89
CA PRO A 589 -22.29 21.16 -8.15
C PRO A 589 -22.15 19.91 -7.26
N TYR A 590 -21.06 19.15 -7.41
CA TYR A 590 -20.69 18.01 -6.56
C TYR A 590 -19.20 17.68 -6.74
N VAL A 591 -18.46 17.50 -5.64
CA VAL A 591 -17.08 17.02 -5.64
C VAL A 591 -17.04 15.59 -5.13
N ARG A 592 -15.97 14.85 -5.45
CA ARG A 592 -15.76 13.49 -4.96
C ARG A 592 -15.08 13.51 -3.59
N ASP A 593 -15.81 13.92 -2.56
CA ASP A 593 -15.33 13.82 -1.19
C ASP A 593 -15.25 12.35 -0.75
N LEU A 594 -14.05 11.87 -0.43
CA LEU A 594 -13.77 10.53 0.13
C LEU A 594 -14.49 9.37 -0.59
N ASP A 595 -14.43 9.40 -1.94
CA ASP A 595 -15.06 8.45 -2.89
C ASP A 595 -16.61 8.43 -2.92
N LEU A 596 -17.29 9.34 -2.20
CA LEU A 596 -18.73 9.60 -2.37
C LEU A 596 -18.98 10.56 -3.55
N ARG A 597 -20.20 10.53 -4.10
CA ARG A 597 -20.66 11.39 -5.19
C ARG A 597 -22.16 11.58 -5.11
N PHE A 598 -22.65 12.80 -5.30
CA PHE A 598 -24.09 13.10 -5.36
C PHE A 598 -24.48 13.61 -6.75
N HIS A 599 -25.76 13.55 -7.07
CA HIS A 599 -26.35 14.09 -8.30
C HIS A 599 -27.82 14.43 -8.05
N GLU A 600 -28.39 15.29 -8.89
CA GLU A 600 -29.81 15.65 -8.83
C GLU A 600 -30.61 14.94 -9.91
N HIS A 601 -31.73 14.33 -9.53
CA HIS A 601 -32.60 13.59 -10.43
C HIS A 601 -34.00 14.19 -10.43
N GLN A 602 -34.39 14.83 -11.54
CA GLN A 602 -35.60 15.66 -11.71
C GLN A 602 -36.88 15.15 -11.00
N ARG A 603 -37.16 13.84 -11.07
CA ARG A 603 -38.34 13.23 -10.42
C ARG A 603 -38.15 12.84 -8.96
N LEU A 604 -36.92 12.55 -8.53
CA LEU A 604 -36.60 11.91 -7.25
C LEU A 604 -35.86 12.82 -6.26
N GLY A 605 -35.39 14.00 -6.67
CA GLY A 605 -34.55 14.90 -5.87
C GLY A 605 -33.07 14.50 -5.87
N ARG A 606 -32.33 14.97 -4.86
CA ARG A 606 -30.91 14.65 -4.65
C ARG A 606 -30.72 13.15 -4.37
N LEU A 607 -29.73 12.53 -5.01
CA LEU A 607 -29.39 11.11 -4.89
C LEU A 607 -27.87 10.92 -4.80
N CYS A 608 -27.43 9.99 -3.93
CA CYS A 608 -26.05 9.55 -3.87
C CYS A 608 -25.77 8.49 -4.97
N ASN A 609 -24.59 8.49 -5.57
CA ASN A 609 -24.26 7.65 -6.72
C ASN A 609 -23.71 6.28 -6.25
N ILE A 610 -24.55 5.24 -6.34
CA ILE A 610 -24.20 3.89 -5.90
C ILE A 610 -23.26 3.22 -6.92
N GLY A 611 -21.98 3.07 -6.56
CA GLY A 611 -20.94 2.53 -7.45
C GLY A 611 -21.18 1.10 -7.92
N ARG A 612 -21.80 0.93 -9.10
CA ARG A 612 -22.27 -0.35 -9.67
C ARG A 612 -21.28 -1.52 -9.48
N VAL A 613 -21.82 -2.70 -9.19
CA VAL A 613 -21.06 -3.96 -9.15
C VAL A 613 -21.21 -4.65 -10.50
N HIS A 614 -20.10 -5.13 -11.08
CA HIS A 614 -20.13 -5.76 -12.40
C HIS A 614 -21.04 -7.01 -12.41
N PRO A 615 -21.99 -7.16 -13.35
CA PRO A 615 -22.99 -8.24 -13.31
C PRO A 615 -22.41 -9.66 -13.25
N ARG A 616 -21.25 -9.87 -13.88
CA ARG A 616 -20.53 -11.17 -13.89
C ARG A 616 -19.59 -11.38 -12.69
N ALA A 617 -19.61 -10.52 -11.67
CA ALA A 617 -18.88 -10.75 -10.43
C ALA A 617 -19.51 -11.91 -9.62
N LEU A 618 -18.65 -12.68 -8.92
CA LEU A 618 -19.08 -13.75 -8.00
C LEU A 618 -20.01 -13.20 -6.92
N THR A 619 -21.04 -13.97 -6.53
CA THR A 619 -22.05 -13.56 -5.55
C THR A 619 -21.42 -13.06 -4.26
N ARG A 620 -20.43 -13.76 -3.71
CA ARG A 620 -19.72 -13.34 -2.47
C ARG A 620 -18.92 -12.03 -2.62
N VAL A 621 -18.44 -11.70 -3.83
CA VAL A 621 -17.80 -10.41 -4.13
C VAL A 621 -18.84 -9.30 -4.27
N LYS A 622 -20.02 -9.62 -4.83
CA LYS A 622 -21.18 -8.71 -4.79
C LYS A 622 -21.59 -8.42 -3.34
N THR A 623 -21.72 -9.44 -2.48
CA THR A 623 -22.07 -9.29 -1.06
C THR A 623 -21.05 -8.45 -0.28
N LEU A 624 -19.74 -8.69 -0.48
CA LEU A 624 -18.70 -7.89 0.18
C LEU A 624 -18.73 -6.43 -0.29
N LYS A 625 -18.87 -6.19 -1.59
CA LYS A 625 -18.95 -4.82 -2.13
C LYS A 625 -20.26 -4.12 -1.73
N SER A 626 -21.41 -4.82 -1.72
CA SER A 626 -22.69 -4.27 -1.27
C SER A 626 -22.77 -4.02 0.24
N ASN A 627 -21.88 -4.61 1.03
CA ASN A 627 -21.75 -4.36 2.47
C ASN A 627 -20.71 -3.27 2.82
N SER A 628 -20.00 -2.71 1.84
CA SER A 628 -19.10 -1.57 2.06
C SER A 628 -19.88 -0.28 2.31
N PHE A 629 -19.32 0.63 3.12
CA PHE A 629 -19.97 1.92 3.45
C PHE A 629 -20.28 2.75 2.19
N SER A 630 -19.35 2.81 1.24
CA SER A 630 -19.48 3.48 -0.07
C SER A 630 -20.56 2.91 -0.99
N ILE A 631 -21.31 1.88 -0.55
CA ILE A 631 -22.56 1.42 -1.18
C ILE A 631 -23.72 1.41 -0.19
N ARG A 632 -23.54 0.95 1.06
CA ARG A 632 -24.62 0.94 2.06
C ARG A 632 -25.10 2.34 2.41
N GLY A 633 -24.21 3.29 2.70
CA GLY A 633 -24.57 4.68 2.99
C GLY A 633 -25.33 5.33 1.82
N PRO A 634 -24.77 5.33 0.60
CA PRO A 634 -25.46 5.80 -0.61
C PRO A 634 -26.80 5.12 -0.89
N ALA A 635 -26.93 3.81 -0.63
CA ALA A 635 -28.19 3.09 -0.81
C ALA A 635 -29.24 3.47 0.25
N LEU A 636 -28.86 3.50 1.53
CA LEU A 636 -29.71 3.90 2.66
C LEU A 636 -30.22 5.33 2.51
N PHE A 637 -29.33 6.26 2.12
CA PHE A 637 -29.72 7.62 1.78
C PHE A 637 -30.77 7.60 0.66
N ASN A 638 -30.49 6.94 -0.46
CA ASN A 638 -31.41 6.90 -1.61
C ASN A 638 -32.77 6.26 -1.33
N SER A 639 -32.87 5.32 -0.38
CA SER A 639 -34.17 4.75 0.04
C SER A 639 -35.05 5.72 0.84
N LEU A 640 -34.50 6.81 1.39
CA LEU A 640 -35.31 7.84 2.05
C LEU A 640 -36.26 8.53 1.05
N PRO A 641 -37.45 9.00 1.50
CA PRO A 641 -38.38 9.77 0.70
C PRO A 641 -37.75 10.98 0.03
N ARG A 642 -38.30 11.40 -1.12
CA ARG A 642 -37.86 12.64 -1.79
C ARG A 642 -37.97 13.85 -0.85
N HIS A 643 -39.02 13.94 -0.04
CA HIS A 643 -39.23 15.08 0.86
C HIS A 643 -38.15 15.16 1.95
N LEU A 644 -37.59 14.03 2.43
CA LEU A 644 -36.45 14.03 3.36
C LEU A 644 -35.12 14.32 2.64
N ARG A 645 -34.85 13.65 1.50
CA ARG A 645 -33.60 13.88 0.73
C ARG A 645 -33.49 15.26 0.08
N ALA A 646 -34.60 15.96 -0.06
CA ALA A 646 -34.67 17.33 -0.54
C ALA A 646 -34.91 18.35 0.59
N LEU A 647 -34.73 17.96 1.86
CA LEU A 647 -34.65 18.95 2.95
C LEU A 647 -33.39 19.80 2.75
N THR A 648 -33.63 21.08 2.53
CA THR A 648 -32.64 22.17 2.59
C THR A 648 -33.10 23.14 3.68
N ASN A 649 -32.17 23.89 4.26
CA ASN A 649 -32.48 24.98 5.20
C ASN A 649 -33.19 24.48 6.48
N VAL A 650 -32.76 23.34 7.00
CA VAL A 650 -33.21 22.77 8.29
C VAL A 650 -31.99 22.43 9.13
N THR A 651 -32.14 22.50 10.46
CA THR A 651 -31.06 22.09 11.37
C THR A 651 -30.85 20.57 11.33
N LEU A 652 -29.68 20.09 11.76
CA LEU A 652 -29.43 18.65 11.88
C LEU A 652 -30.46 17.97 12.78
N ASP A 653 -30.90 18.61 13.86
CA ASP A 653 -31.90 18.05 14.77
C ASP A 653 -33.34 18.14 14.22
N GLN A 654 -33.65 19.14 13.38
CA GLN A 654 -34.90 19.14 12.60
C GLN A 654 -34.90 18.05 11.51
N PHE A 655 -33.74 17.76 10.90
CA PHE A 655 -33.58 16.64 9.98
C PHE A 655 -33.73 15.30 10.70
N LYS A 656 -33.07 15.12 11.86
CA LYS A 656 -33.24 13.94 12.73
C LYS A 656 -34.70 13.78 13.12
N ALA A 657 -35.34 14.78 13.72
CA ALA A 657 -36.74 14.68 14.15
C ALA A 657 -37.71 14.30 13.01
N ARG A 658 -37.50 14.81 11.78
CA ARG A 658 -38.29 14.41 10.60
C ARG A 658 -37.92 13.03 10.05
N LEU A 659 -36.67 12.61 10.18
CA LEU A 659 -36.24 11.26 9.86
C LEU A 659 -36.80 10.25 10.87
N ASP A 660 -36.74 10.54 12.17
CA ASP A 660 -37.26 9.73 13.26
C ASP A 660 -38.80 9.62 13.17
N GLN A 661 -39.49 10.71 12.83
CA GLN A 661 -40.93 10.69 12.52
C GLN A 661 -41.24 9.76 11.33
N PHE A 662 -40.47 9.84 10.23
CA PHE A 662 -40.64 8.93 9.09
C PHE A 662 -40.23 7.48 9.41
N LEU A 663 -39.28 7.26 10.33
CA LEU A 663 -38.92 5.93 10.80
C LEU A 663 -40.01 5.33 11.72
N GLN A 664 -40.81 6.15 12.41
CA GLN A 664 -42.02 5.70 13.11
C GLN A 664 -43.14 5.27 12.12
N ASP A 665 -43.20 5.87 10.94
CA ASP A 665 -44.10 5.44 9.85
C ASP A 665 -43.64 4.13 9.17
N ILE A 666 -42.40 3.67 9.40
CA ILE A 666 -41.89 2.39 8.93
C ILE A 666 -42.14 1.32 10.02
N PRO A 667 -42.88 0.24 9.74
CA PRO A 667 -43.00 -0.86 10.70
C PRO A 667 -41.62 -1.51 10.93
N ASP A 668 -41.23 -1.66 12.19
CA ASP A 668 -39.88 -2.06 12.64
C ASP A 668 -39.55 -3.55 12.39
N GLU A 669 -40.37 -4.25 11.59
CA GLU A 669 -40.23 -5.67 11.24
C GLU A 669 -40.61 -5.98 9.78
N PRO A 670 -39.85 -6.87 9.12
CA PRO A 670 -40.44 -7.96 8.35
C PRO A 670 -40.76 -9.13 9.30
N HIS A 671 -42.03 -9.39 9.61
CA HIS A 671 -42.45 -10.45 10.53
C HIS A 671 -41.82 -11.81 10.18
N LEU A 672 -40.96 -12.32 11.08
CA LEU A 672 -40.34 -13.66 10.97
C LEU A 672 -40.85 -14.54 12.14
N PRO A 673 -41.70 -15.55 11.90
CA PRO A 673 -42.50 -16.22 12.94
C PRO A 673 -41.79 -16.95 14.11
N HIS A 674 -40.47 -16.88 14.23
CA HIS A 674 -39.68 -17.79 15.06
C HIS A 674 -38.57 -17.14 15.91
N TYR A 675 -38.55 -15.80 16.06
CA TYR A 675 -37.67 -15.11 17.01
C TYR A 675 -38.49 -14.36 18.05
N TYR A 676 -38.55 -14.89 19.27
CA TYR A 676 -39.31 -14.30 20.37
C TYR A 676 -38.59 -13.10 20.99
N SER A 677 -39.37 -12.04 21.21
CA SER A 677 -39.02 -10.85 21.98
C SER A 677 -39.08 -11.13 23.50
N ARG A 678 -38.06 -10.71 24.25
CA ARG A 678 -38.16 -10.51 25.72
C ARG A 678 -38.35 -9.05 26.12
N ALA A 679 -37.85 -8.11 25.31
CA ALA A 679 -38.18 -6.68 25.41
C ALA A 679 -39.41 -6.36 24.56
N PRO A 680 -40.31 -5.45 25.00
CA PRO A 680 -41.50 -5.08 24.24
C PRO A 680 -41.19 -4.33 22.94
N THR A 681 -40.00 -3.71 22.82
CA THR A 681 -39.45 -3.18 21.57
C THR A 681 -37.95 -3.51 21.45
N ASN A 682 -37.35 -3.21 20.29
CA ASN A 682 -35.89 -3.26 20.12
C ASN A 682 -35.16 -2.03 20.69
N SER A 683 -35.85 -1.13 21.40
CA SER A 683 -35.26 0.05 22.05
C SER A 683 -34.16 -0.34 23.04
N ILE A 684 -33.03 0.36 22.96
CA ILE A 684 -31.95 0.25 23.95
C ILE A 684 -32.46 0.58 25.36
N ILE A 685 -33.49 1.41 25.50
CA ILE A 685 -34.08 1.78 26.80
C ILE A 685 -34.80 0.57 27.41
N ASP A 686 -35.62 -0.13 26.64
CA ASP A 686 -36.37 -1.30 27.09
C ASP A 686 -35.44 -2.46 27.45
N TRP A 687 -34.41 -2.70 26.61
CA TRP A 687 -33.35 -3.67 26.90
C TRP A 687 -32.53 -3.29 28.14
N LEU A 688 -32.30 -2.00 28.42
CA LEU A 688 -31.67 -1.54 29.66
C LEU A 688 -32.59 -1.64 30.88
N ALA A 689 -33.92 -1.53 30.72
CA ALA A 689 -34.88 -1.74 31.78
C ALA A 689 -34.91 -3.21 32.23
N LEU A 690 -35.00 -4.16 31.27
CA LEU A 690 -34.85 -5.59 31.54
C LEU A 690 -33.51 -5.92 32.21
N ARG A 691 -32.41 -5.37 31.69
CA ARG A 691 -31.06 -5.55 32.25
C ARG A 691 -30.82 -4.82 33.59
N ARG A 692 -31.84 -4.15 34.14
CA ARG A 692 -31.86 -3.62 35.51
C ARG A 692 -32.84 -4.38 36.43
N ALA A 693 -33.75 -5.17 35.85
CA ALA A 693 -34.61 -6.09 36.60
C ALA A 693 -33.89 -7.41 36.90
N ASP A 694 -33.10 -7.92 35.95
CA ASP A 694 -32.20 -9.06 36.14
C ASP A 694 -30.95 -8.63 36.93
N GLY A 695 -30.96 -8.86 38.25
CA GLY A 695 -29.96 -8.33 39.20
C GLY A 695 -28.67 -9.15 39.36
N ASP A 696 -27.56 -8.54 38.92
CA ASP A 696 -26.16 -8.65 39.39
C ASP A 696 -25.36 -9.98 39.31
N PHE A 697 -24.04 -9.84 39.10
CA PHE A 697 -22.98 -10.88 39.00
C PHE A 697 -23.13 -11.96 37.90
N THR A 698 -22.07 -12.64 37.40
CA THR A 698 -20.62 -12.63 37.67
C THR A 698 -19.81 -12.79 36.35
N HIS A 699 -18.48 -12.62 36.38
CA HIS A 699 -17.59 -13.00 35.27
C HIS A 699 -17.55 -14.53 35.03
N PRO A 700 -17.61 -15.01 33.77
CA PRO A 700 -17.28 -16.40 33.44
C PRO A 700 -15.77 -16.56 33.21
N GLY A 701 -15.04 -16.81 34.30
CA GLY A 701 -13.72 -17.44 34.28
C GLY A 701 -13.85 -18.93 34.62
N GLU A 702 -12.92 -19.73 34.09
CA GLU A 702 -12.71 -21.16 34.39
C GLU A 702 -13.86 -22.14 34.05
N ALA A 703 -13.50 -23.26 33.42
CA ALA A 703 -14.42 -24.34 33.10
C ALA A 703 -13.88 -25.66 33.65
N THR A 704 -14.47 -26.16 34.73
CA THR A 704 -14.11 -27.43 35.38
C THR A 704 -15.27 -28.42 35.38
N HIS A 705 -15.24 -29.32 34.41
CA HIS A 705 -15.58 -30.75 34.49
C HIS A 705 -16.76 -31.28 35.34
N ARG A 706 -17.55 -32.16 34.68
CA ARG A 706 -18.32 -33.33 35.16
C ARG A 706 -19.80 -33.18 35.51
N ASP A 707 -20.60 -33.67 34.54
CA ASP A 707 -21.51 -34.81 34.66
C ASP A 707 -22.80 -34.74 35.52
N PRO A 708 -23.81 -35.58 35.21
CA PRO A 708 -25.21 -35.24 35.48
C PRO A 708 -25.92 -36.19 36.45
N GLY A 709 -27.05 -35.75 37.00
CA GLY A 709 -28.03 -36.65 37.61
C GLY A 709 -29.10 -35.95 38.46
N ALA A 710 -30.13 -36.73 38.79
CA ALA A 710 -31.10 -36.50 39.88
C ALA A 710 -31.80 -35.13 39.98
N GLN A 711 -32.97 -35.10 39.35
CA GLN A 711 -34.27 -34.72 39.95
C GLN A 711 -34.34 -34.26 41.44
N HIS A 712 -35.44 -33.53 41.69
CA HIS A 712 -36.29 -33.53 42.89
C HIS A 712 -36.14 -32.44 43.99
N HIS A 713 -37.28 -31.76 44.16
CA HIS A 713 -37.88 -31.19 45.38
C HIS A 713 -37.54 -29.78 45.87
N VAL A 714 -38.66 -29.10 46.20
CA VAL A 714 -38.87 -27.74 46.74
C VAL A 714 -38.58 -26.63 45.74
#